data_AF-A0A7K2DD10-F1
#
_entry.id   AF-A0A7K2DD10-F1
#
_cell.length_a   1.000
_cell.length_b   1.000
_cell.length_c   1.000
_cell.angle_alpha   90.00
_cell.angle_beta   90.00
_cell.angle_gamma   90.00
#
_symmetry.space_group_name_H-M   'P 1'
#
loop_
_entity.id
_entity.type
_entity.pdbx_description
1 polymer ?
#
loop_
_entity_poly.entity_id
_entity_poly.type
_entity_poly.pdbx_seq_one_letter_code
_entity_poly.pdbx_strand_id
1 'polypeptide(L)'
;MHKPAIDALVGRGLFDGTECGEDMFCPGDEMKRWTMAVWLVRVLDEAEPPAVTESSFADVDVGNRWLAHIERLAELEVTQGCLVDPLRFCPDRSVNRAEMATFLERAFDLEAADPAGFADTAGNFHEANIDALAAARITAGCASEPRRYCPDQPVTRAEMATFLARALGLVEIPQPAPEPAADDTDEDDDADPEADADATTEDGSEPATLITTVITGGYHSCALLSYGAILCWGDNYYGQSDRAEGPFTAVTAGTFHTCGIRTDGTVLCWGSNADSQDEHVGQADAPDGTFTAVSAGSEHTCGVRTDGTIQCWGNNQHDQATAPAGGFTAVEAGGSHTCGVRTDGTIQCWGNNAYGQSSAPEGTFTAVTAGWGHSCGLRTDGTVECWGFNNDFSGNFAGQATAPAGTFRTVRTGDMHSCGLRTDGTVECWGSNNDFRGDFSGQANAPEGTFSTVDAGSLHSCGLQTDGTVECWGFNDHGQTNGPGRISTVALGSSVCRPYGTPSPHHTAGFPLPGWVVPSIGTMRVAVLFVDFPDAVATHSTEVEAALGLPYAEAYLEAASYGQLDVEFVPLHRWLRAEDNYDHYASPGALEAARVVVDSEAVRLADPSFDFTGFHAAMTVLPSSHFAGGENQLAGLRTDEGPVGPVSRVNTFAVDEPRDPVRWGDVAAHELMHGLGLPDHYPYDGSVHQLPEPSGSETVVRGNFGLMGLTAVFRARAADRRHRIDWVYPNGSVSTSYAETLGADEMLAWSRWQMGWLDESQVHCIDTPSARVRLSPVADPGAGVAMAVVPLSETEMLVIESRRQIGYDAVEMERFPNGVVASVPRLGVEGVLIYTVDASRLTGQLPVRLAGDSGNGQVDAYPILVRGERVFVAGYTIGVVAADGNTHIVQIIQGRP
;
A
#
# COMPACT_ATOMS: atom_id res chain seq x y z
N MET A 1 -9.46 -0.19 11.67
CA MET A 1 -10.58 0.40 12.43
C MET A 1 -10.16 1.21 13.66
N HIS A 2 -9.22 0.75 14.48
CA HIS A 2 -8.85 1.43 15.74
C HIS A 2 -7.83 2.58 15.59
N LYS A 3 -7.17 2.70 14.43
CA LYS A 3 -6.11 3.68 14.17
C LYS A 3 -6.48 5.13 14.53
N PRO A 4 -7.67 5.67 14.18
CA PRO A 4 -8.03 7.03 14.57
C PRO A 4 -8.06 7.25 16.09
N ALA A 5 -8.50 6.25 16.86
CA ALA A 5 -8.53 6.33 18.31
C ALA A 5 -7.12 6.22 18.92
N ILE A 6 -6.28 5.37 18.35
CA ILE A 6 -4.88 5.22 18.77
C ILE A 6 -4.14 6.54 18.52
N ASP A 7 -4.23 7.11 17.32
CA ASP A 7 -3.56 8.36 16.96
C ASP A 7 -4.01 9.52 17.87
N ALA A 8 -5.31 9.60 18.20
CA ALA A 8 -5.85 10.63 19.10
C ALA A 8 -5.34 10.53 20.55
N LEU A 9 -4.97 9.33 21.01
CA LEU A 9 -4.46 9.10 22.36
C LEU A 9 -2.92 9.11 22.43
N VAL A 10 -2.23 8.77 21.33
CA VAL A 10 -0.76 8.98 21.18
C VAL A 10 -0.42 10.45 21.37
N GLY A 11 -1.18 11.36 20.77
CA GLY A 11 -1.00 12.81 20.93
C GLY A 11 -1.17 13.34 22.37
N ARG A 12 -1.53 12.48 23.33
CA ARG A 12 -1.65 12.80 24.77
C ARG A 12 -0.60 12.08 25.63
N GLY A 13 0.38 11.41 25.03
CA GLY A 13 1.41 10.63 25.75
C GLY A 13 0.83 9.47 26.56
N LEU A 14 -0.35 8.98 26.18
CA LEU A 14 -1.08 8.03 27.02
C LEU A 14 -0.36 6.68 27.13
N PHE A 15 0.39 6.32 26.08
CA PHE A 15 0.95 4.99 25.91
C PHE A 15 2.42 4.87 26.34
N ASP A 16 3.06 5.98 26.69
CA ASP A 16 4.49 6.07 26.99
C ASP A 16 4.94 5.10 28.09
N GLY A 17 5.98 4.32 27.88
CA GLY A 17 6.44 3.32 28.84
C GLY A 17 5.50 2.11 28.97
N THR A 18 4.57 1.92 28.03
CA THR A 18 3.75 0.71 27.92
C THR A 18 3.94 -0.04 26.60
N GLU A 19 4.96 0.33 25.82
CA GLU A 19 5.35 -0.29 24.55
C GLU A 19 5.80 -1.74 24.75
N CYS A 20 5.59 -2.59 23.75
CA CYS A 20 6.06 -3.98 23.79
C CYS A 20 7.44 -4.19 23.11
N GLY A 21 8.15 -3.11 22.79
CA GLY A 21 9.46 -3.08 22.14
C GLY A 21 10.04 -1.66 22.08
N GLU A 22 11.09 -1.42 21.29
CA GLU A 22 11.65 -0.07 21.05
C GLU A 22 10.60 0.79 20.30
N ASP A 23 9.82 1.55 21.06
CA ASP A 23 8.82 2.53 20.62
C ASP A 23 7.64 2.00 19.78
N MET A 24 7.31 0.70 19.91
CA MET A 24 6.18 0.11 19.21
C MET A 24 4.89 0.10 20.06
N PHE A 25 3.85 0.76 19.57
CA PHE A 25 2.48 0.54 20.03
C PHE A 25 2.00 -0.80 19.48
N CYS A 26 1.66 -1.75 20.34
CA CYS A 26 1.33 -3.13 19.96
C CYS A 26 -0.18 -3.31 19.98
N PRO A 27 -0.91 -2.99 18.88
CA PRO A 27 -2.36 -2.89 18.88
C PRO A 27 -3.07 -4.21 19.18
N GLY A 28 -2.46 -5.34 18.79
CA GLY A 28 -3.02 -6.68 18.92
C GLY A 28 -2.83 -7.32 20.30
N ASP A 29 -1.90 -6.82 21.12
CA ASP A 29 -1.67 -7.45 22.43
C ASP A 29 -2.88 -7.27 23.34
N GLU A 30 -3.14 -8.27 24.17
CA GLU A 30 -4.15 -8.18 25.19
C GLU A 30 -3.81 -7.09 26.21
N MET A 31 -4.82 -6.32 26.59
CA MET A 31 -4.70 -5.28 27.61
C MET A 31 -4.45 -5.92 28.97
N LYS A 32 -3.20 -5.86 29.44
CA LYS A 32 -2.82 -6.32 30.78
C LYS A 32 -3.33 -5.33 31.83
N ARG A 33 -3.65 -5.83 33.02
CA ARG A 33 -4.16 -5.01 34.12
C ARG A 33 -3.20 -3.89 34.52
N TRP A 34 -1.88 -4.12 34.50
CA TRP A 34 -0.91 -3.06 34.78
C TRP A 34 -0.89 -1.99 33.68
N THR A 35 -1.01 -2.38 32.41
CA THR A 35 -1.05 -1.46 31.26
C THR A 35 -2.28 -0.57 31.33
N MET A 36 -3.44 -1.16 31.60
CA MET A 36 -4.69 -0.43 31.79
C MET A 36 -4.60 0.53 32.98
N ALA A 37 -3.91 0.17 34.07
CA ALA A 37 -3.72 1.07 35.21
C ALA A 37 -2.91 2.31 34.83
N VAL A 38 -1.84 2.13 34.04
CA VAL A 38 -1.06 3.26 33.52
C VAL A 38 -1.94 4.17 32.65
N TRP A 39 -2.69 3.58 31.72
CA TRP A 39 -3.52 4.37 30.79
C TRP A 39 -4.65 5.09 31.53
N LEU A 40 -5.37 4.42 32.43
CA LEU A 40 -6.48 5.06 33.15
C LEU A 40 -6.01 6.18 34.08
N VAL A 41 -4.91 5.99 34.83
CA VAL A 41 -4.39 7.05 35.70
C VAL A 41 -3.97 8.27 34.89
N ARG A 42 -3.32 8.08 33.74
CA ARG A 42 -2.96 9.20 32.86
C ARG A 42 -4.17 9.91 32.27
N VAL A 43 -5.24 9.19 31.96
CA VAL A 43 -6.50 9.82 31.56
C VAL A 43 -7.12 10.62 32.70
N LEU A 44 -7.09 10.10 33.93
CA LEU A 44 -7.82 10.68 35.07
C LEU A 44 -7.08 11.84 35.75
N ASP A 45 -5.76 11.73 35.90
CA ASP A 45 -4.95 12.73 36.59
C ASP A 45 -4.23 13.70 35.62
N GLU A 46 -4.17 13.40 34.32
CA GLU A 46 -3.45 14.15 33.27
C GLU A 46 -1.96 14.42 33.60
N ALA A 47 -1.39 13.66 34.55
CA ALA A 47 -0.01 13.77 35.02
C ALA A 47 0.47 12.43 35.63
N GLU A 48 1.79 12.26 35.73
CA GLU A 48 2.42 11.07 36.35
C GLU A 48 2.21 11.06 37.88
N PRO A 49 1.78 9.92 38.47
CA PRO A 49 1.56 9.81 39.91
C PRO A 49 2.90 9.87 40.69
N PRO A 50 2.88 10.39 41.93
CA PRO A 50 4.09 10.45 42.76
C PRO A 50 4.63 9.05 43.06
N ALA A 51 5.96 8.92 43.12
CA ALA A 51 6.62 7.66 43.42
C ALA A 51 6.20 7.10 44.79
N VAL A 52 5.94 5.80 44.85
CA VAL A 52 5.51 5.06 46.04
C VAL A 52 6.62 4.10 46.48
N THR A 53 6.77 3.88 47.79
CA THR A 53 7.85 3.04 48.37
C THR A 53 7.38 1.73 48.98
N GLU A 54 6.07 1.50 49.01
CA GLU A 54 5.43 0.28 49.51
C GLU A 54 4.27 -0.08 48.55
N SER A 55 3.92 -1.37 48.44
CA SER A 55 2.72 -1.79 47.70
C SER A 55 1.65 -2.33 48.64
N SER A 56 0.39 -1.98 48.38
CA SER A 56 -0.77 -2.55 49.06
C SER A 56 -1.14 -3.95 48.54
N PHE A 57 -0.67 -4.32 47.34
CA PHE A 57 -0.92 -5.61 46.70
C PHE A 57 0.27 -6.56 46.88
N ALA A 58 0.00 -7.80 47.32
CA ALA A 58 1.02 -8.77 47.66
C ALA A 58 1.82 -9.32 46.45
N ASP A 59 1.36 -9.07 45.22
CA ASP A 59 1.93 -9.57 43.97
C ASP A 59 2.49 -8.46 43.08
N VAL A 60 2.64 -7.23 43.60
CA VAL A 60 3.27 -6.12 42.90
C VAL A 60 4.60 -5.76 43.58
N ASP A 61 5.72 -5.93 42.87
CA ASP A 61 7.05 -5.58 43.37
C ASP A 61 7.24 -4.06 43.42
N VAL A 62 7.85 -3.56 44.49
CA VAL A 62 8.21 -2.15 44.69
C VAL A 62 9.19 -1.62 43.64
N GLY A 63 9.91 -2.50 42.95
CA GLY A 63 10.82 -2.15 41.85
C GLY A 63 10.13 -1.88 40.50
N ASN A 64 8.84 -2.18 40.37
CA ASN A 64 8.14 -2.05 39.09
C ASN A 64 7.80 -0.59 38.77
N ARG A 65 8.11 -0.16 37.54
CA ARG A 65 7.87 1.22 37.07
C ARG A 65 6.40 1.66 37.10
N TRP A 66 5.47 0.71 37.09
CA TRP A 66 4.03 0.93 37.10
C TRP A 66 3.37 0.78 38.48
N LEU A 67 4.15 0.58 39.55
CA LEU A 67 3.65 0.50 40.93
C LEU A 67 2.79 1.72 41.30
N ALA A 68 3.32 2.93 41.07
CA ALA A 68 2.65 4.17 41.44
C ALA A 68 1.28 4.31 40.76
N HIS A 69 1.15 3.84 39.52
CA HIS A 69 -0.11 3.84 38.78
C HIS A 69 -1.12 2.86 39.35
N ILE A 70 -0.68 1.67 39.78
CA ILE A 70 -1.59 0.69 40.40
C ILE A 70 -2.12 1.19 41.74
N GLU A 71 -1.23 1.71 42.59
CA GLU A 71 -1.65 2.25 43.89
C GLU A 71 -2.59 3.44 43.69
N ARG A 72 -2.29 4.32 42.73
CA ARG A 72 -3.15 5.45 42.39
C ARG A 72 -4.52 5.01 41.88
N LEU A 73 -4.59 4.00 41.03
CA LEU A 73 -5.86 3.45 40.53
C LEU A 73 -6.70 2.84 41.67
N ALA A 74 -6.07 2.27 42.70
CA ALA A 74 -6.76 1.78 43.89
C ALA A 74 -7.22 2.91 44.82
N GLU A 75 -6.42 3.98 44.97
CA GLU A 75 -6.82 5.20 45.69
C GLU A 75 -8.03 5.89 45.06
N LEU A 76 -8.13 5.86 43.73
CA LEU A 76 -9.27 6.36 42.97
C LEU A 76 -10.49 5.43 43.02
N GLU A 77 -10.40 4.32 43.77
CA GLU A 77 -11.45 3.30 43.92
C GLU A 77 -11.90 2.62 42.61
N VAL A 78 -11.15 2.81 41.53
CA VAL A 78 -11.40 2.19 40.22
C VAL A 78 -11.15 0.68 40.28
N THR A 79 -10.22 0.22 41.14
CA THR A 79 -9.92 -1.20 41.34
C THR A 79 -9.82 -1.60 42.81
N GLN A 80 -10.17 -2.85 43.10
CA GLN A 80 -9.94 -3.50 44.41
C GLN A 80 -8.97 -4.69 44.29
N GLY A 81 -8.30 -4.82 43.15
CA GLY A 81 -7.50 -6.00 42.82
C GLY A 81 -8.31 -7.15 42.23
N CYS A 82 -7.63 -8.26 41.95
CA CYS A 82 -8.20 -9.49 41.41
C CYS A 82 -8.57 -10.51 42.49
N LEU A 83 -7.94 -10.43 43.67
CA LEU A 83 -8.16 -11.30 44.82
C LEU A 83 -8.05 -10.47 46.09
N VAL A 84 -8.86 -10.81 47.09
CA VAL A 84 -8.98 -10.03 48.34
C VAL A 84 -8.26 -10.66 49.54
N ASP A 85 -7.79 -11.91 49.43
CA ASP A 85 -7.03 -12.59 50.50
C ASP A 85 -6.07 -13.69 49.95
N PRO A 86 -4.75 -13.45 49.93
CA PRO A 86 -4.11 -12.15 50.14
C PRO A 86 -4.55 -11.15 49.05
N LEU A 87 -4.58 -9.86 49.39
CA LEU A 87 -4.91 -8.80 48.43
C LEU A 87 -3.90 -8.81 47.27
N ARG A 88 -4.38 -8.95 46.04
CA ARG A 88 -3.55 -9.04 44.82
C ARG A 88 -4.13 -8.21 43.68
N PHE A 89 -3.26 -7.64 42.87
CA PHE A 89 -3.64 -6.88 41.69
C PHE A 89 -3.71 -7.73 40.42
N CYS A 90 -2.92 -8.80 40.30
CA CYS A 90 -2.71 -9.63 39.12
C CYS A 90 -2.25 -8.81 37.89
N PRO A 91 -1.07 -8.16 37.93
CA PRO A 91 -0.64 -7.19 36.93
C PRO A 91 -0.63 -7.73 35.49
N ASP A 92 -0.12 -8.95 35.28
CA ASP A 92 0.04 -9.56 33.96
C ASP A 92 -1.20 -10.32 33.45
N ARG A 93 -2.30 -10.29 34.21
CA ARG A 93 -3.56 -10.88 33.77
C ARG A 93 -4.23 -9.94 32.76
N SER A 94 -4.74 -10.52 31.69
CA SER A 94 -5.51 -9.78 30.69
C SER A 94 -6.86 -9.35 31.23
N VAL A 95 -7.33 -8.21 30.74
CA VAL A 95 -8.64 -7.63 31.07
C VAL A 95 -9.63 -8.07 30.00
N ASN A 96 -10.74 -8.70 30.41
CA ASN A 96 -11.84 -9.01 29.49
C ASN A 96 -12.82 -7.82 29.38
N ARG A 97 -13.73 -7.90 28.41
CA ARG A 97 -14.66 -6.80 28.10
C ARG A 97 -15.59 -6.47 29.25
N ALA A 98 -16.05 -7.45 30.03
CA ALA A 98 -16.89 -7.22 31.20
C ALA A 98 -16.13 -6.51 32.34
N GLU A 99 -14.89 -6.92 32.61
CA GLU A 99 -14.02 -6.27 33.57
C GLU A 99 -13.70 -4.84 33.13
N MET A 100 -13.33 -4.65 31.86
CA MET A 100 -13.10 -3.33 31.25
C MET A 100 -14.31 -2.41 31.42
N ALA A 101 -15.55 -2.91 31.22
CA ALA A 101 -16.75 -2.11 31.43
C ALA A 101 -16.82 -1.54 32.85
N THR A 102 -16.40 -2.32 33.85
CA THR A 102 -16.36 -1.87 35.25
C THR A 102 -15.22 -0.88 35.50
N PHE A 103 -14.06 -1.08 34.88
CA PHE A 103 -12.97 -0.13 34.97
C PHE A 103 -13.34 1.24 34.37
N LEU A 104 -14.00 1.25 33.21
CA LEU A 104 -14.41 2.47 32.53
C LEU A 104 -15.60 3.15 33.21
N GLU A 105 -16.59 2.39 33.69
CA GLU A 105 -17.72 2.96 34.45
C GLU A 105 -17.23 3.70 35.70
N ARG A 106 -16.34 3.09 36.49
CA ARG A 106 -15.76 3.73 37.69
C ARG A 106 -14.81 4.87 37.38
N ALA A 107 -14.01 4.74 36.31
CA ALA A 107 -13.07 5.78 35.92
C ALA A 107 -13.79 7.07 35.47
N PHE A 108 -14.89 6.93 34.71
CA PHE A 108 -15.60 8.06 34.11
C PHE A 108 -16.91 8.43 34.83
N ASP A 109 -17.25 7.76 35.94
CA ASP A 109 -18.49 7.96 36.72
C ASP A 109 -19.74 7.93 35.82
N LEU A 110 -19.86 6.87 35.02
CA LEU A 110 -20.92 6.77 34.00
C LEU A 110 -22.30 6.56 34.65
N GLU A 111 -23.32 7.27 34.16
CA GLU A 111 -24.69 7.13 34.67
C GLU A 111 -25.27 5.73 34.40
N ALA A 112 -26.00 5.20 35.39
CA ALA A 112 -26.73 3.94 35.23
C ALA A 112 -27.78 4.06 34.12
N ALA A 113 -27.87 3.01 33.28
CA ALA A 113 -28.74 2.98 32.11
C ALA A 113 -29.72 1.80 32.13
N ASP A 114 -30.78 1.90 31.32
CA ASP A 114 -31.66 0.77 31.02
C ASP A 114 -30.91 -0.30 30.20
N PRO A 115 -31.35 -1.58 30.23
CA PRO A 115 -30.69 -2.67 29.52
C PRO A 115 -30.47 -2.37 28.03
N ALA A 116 -29.23 -2.47 27.56
CA ALA A 116 -28.81 -2.11 26.21
C ALA A 116 -29.23 -3.13 25.13
N GLY A 117 -29.89 -4.22 25.52
CA GLY A 117 -30.43 -5.22 24.62
C GLY A 117 -29.40 -6.21 24.08
N PHE A 118 -28.25 -6.37 24.75
CA PHE A 118 -27.28 -7.40 24.41
C PHE A 118 -27.77 -8.78 24.86
N ALA A 119 -27.84 -9.72 23.91
CA ALA A 119 -28.41 -11.05 24.15
C ALA A 119 -27.56 -11.93 25.07
N ASP A 120 -26.30 -11.58 25.30
CA ASP A 120 -25.28 -12.37 26.00
C ASP A 120 -24.77 -11.74 27.31
N THR A 121 -25.37 -10.63 27.76
CA THR A 121 -25.00 -9.97 29.03
C THR A 121 -25.92 -10.36 30.19
N ALA A 122 -27.07 -10.98 29.89
CA ALA A 122 -28.07 -11.34 30.89
C ALA A 122 -27.50 -12.25 31.99
N GLY A 123 -27.49 -11.76 33.23
CA GLY A 123 -26.97 -12.49 34.39
C GLY A 123 -25.46 -12.40 34.57
N ASN A 124 -24.76 -11.59 33.76
CA ASN A 124 -23.36 -11.24 34.00
C ASN A 124 -23.28 -10.24 35.17
N PHE A 125 -22.31 -10.43 36.07
CA PHE A 125 -22.12 -9.53 37.22
C PHE A 125 -21.85 -8.07 36.81
N HIS A 126 -21.31 -7.85 35.62
CA HIS A 126 -20.97 -6.53 35.08
C HIS A 126 -22.05 -5.93 34.16
N GLU A 127 -23.23 -6.57 34.04
CA GLU A 127 -24.31 -6.19 33.11
C GLU A 127 -24.68 -4.70 33.21
N ALA A 128 -24.88 -4.17 34.42
CA ALA A 128 -25.22 -2.76 34.61
C ALA A 128 -24.14 -1.78 34.10
N ASN A 129 -22.86 -2.15 34.23
CA ASN A 129 -21.75 -1.33 33.74
C ASN A 129 -21.65 -1.38 32.22
N ILE A 130 -21.94 -2.54 31.63
CA ILE A 130 -22.00 -2.73 30.17
C ILE A 130 -23.10 -1.86 29.57
N ASP A 131 -24.26 -1.80 30.22
CA ASP A 131 -25.39 -0.96 29.81
C ASP A 131 -25.03 0.54 29.86
N ALA A 132 -24.36 0.97 30.95
CA ALA A 132 -23.85 2.35 31.07
C ALA A 132 -22.88 2.73 29.93
N LEU A 133 -21.96 1.84 29.56
CA LEU A 133 -21.04 2.07 28.43
C LEU A 133 -21.77 2.20 27.08
N ALA A 134 -22.82 1.41 26.87
CA ALA A 134 -23.60 1.47 25.65
C ALA A 134 -24.41 2.77 25.57
N ALA A 135 -25.02 3.20 26.68
CA ALA A 135 -25.73 4.47 26.78
C ALA A 135 -24.79 5.68 26.57
N ALA A 136 -23.57 5.60 27.12
CA ALA A 136 -22.51 6.60 26.93
C ALA A 136 -21.88 6.58 25.52
N ARG A 137 -22.33 5.68 24.62
CA ARG A 137 -21.79 5.53 23.26
C ARG A 137 -20.27 5.25 23.26
N ILE A 138 -19.83 4.44 24.20
CA ILE A 138 -18.46 3.92 24.25
C ILE A 138 -18.37 2.61 23.45
N THR A 139 -19.43 1.79 23.50
CA THR A 139 -19.51 0.48 22.83
C THR A 139 -20.79 0.31 22.02
N ALA A 140 -20.67 -0.39 20.88
CA ALA A 140 -21.81 -0.87 20.09
C ALA A 140 -22.07 -2.38 20.29
N GLY A 141 -21.22 -3.07 21.04
CA GLY A 141 -21.15 -4.53 21.10
C GLY A 141 -20.12 -5.13 20.16
N CYS A 142 -20.04 -6.45 20.11
CA CYS A 142 -19.19 -7.25 19.23
C CYS A 142 -19.95 -7.79 18.00
N ALA A 143 -21.29 -7.87 18.07
CA ALA A 143 -22.13 -8.31 16.97
C ALA A 143 -23.46 -7.56 16.99
N SER A 144 -24.09 -7.37 15.82
CA SER A 144 -25.36 -6.65 15.67
C SER A 144 -26.58 -7.55 15.57
N GLU A 145 -26.45 -8.78 15.08
CA GLU A 145 -27.59 -9.69 14.83
C GLU A 145 -27.28 -11.15 15.23
N PRO A 146 -27.76 -11.62 16.41
CA PRO A 146 -28.37 -10.82 17.45
C PRO A 146 -27.34 -9.89 18.10
N ARG A 147 -27.78 -8.74 18.60
CA ARG A 147 -26.91 -7.77 19.27
C ARG A 147 -26.21 -8.40 20.47
N ARG A 148 -24.88 -8.42 20.50
CA ARG A 148 -24.06 -9.04 21.57
C ARG A 148 -22.94 -8.12 22.04
N TYR A 149 -22.54 -8.26 23.30
CA TYR A 149 -21.43 -7.50 23.91
C TYR A 149 -20.11 -8.28 23.95
N CYS A 150 -20.18 -9.61 24.03
CA CYS A 150 -19.08 -10.55 24.24
C CYS A 150 -18.32 -10.32 25.57
N PRO A 151 -18.95 -10.48 26.74
CA PRO A 151 -18.37 -10.09 28.03
C PRO A 151 -17.05 -10.80 28.38
N ASP A 152 -16.87 -12.05 27.94
CA ASP A 152 -15.72 -12.88 28.32
C ASP A 152 -14.49 -12.72 27.41
N GLN A 153 -14.62 -12.01 26.28
CA GLN A 153 -13.49 -11.82 25.36
C GLN A 153 -12.43 -10.89 25.97
N PRO A 154 -11.13 -11.19 25.80
CA PRO A 154 -10.05 -10.26 26.16
C PRO A 154 -10.15 -8.98 25.33
N VAL A 155 -9.80 -7.86 25.94
CA VAL A 155 -9.73 -6.56 25.25
C VAL A 155 -8.32 -6.38 24.73
N THR A 156 -8.17 -6.13 23.44
CA THR A 156 -6.87 -5.75 22.86
C THR A 156 -6.50 -4.30 23.20
N ARG A 157 -5.22 -3.96 23.11
CA ARG A 157 -4.75 -2.58 23.31
C ARG A 157 -5.40 -1.59 22.34
N ALA A 158 -5.62 -2.00 21.09
CA ALA A 158 -6.31 -1.20 20.08
C ALA A 158 -7.80 -0.96 20.42
N GLU A 159 -8.49 -1.98 20.93
CA GLU A 159 -9.86 -1.85 21.38
C GLU A 159 -9.96 -0.96 22.62
N MET A 160 -9.09 -1.16 23.63
CA MET A 160 -9.05 -0.31 24.82
C MET A 160 -8.79 1.16 24.46
N ALA A 161 -7.88 1.42 23.53
CA ALA A 161 -7.65 2.76 22.99
C ALA A 161 -8.92 3.34 22.34
N THR A 162 -9.68 2.52 21.62
CA THR A 162 -10.97 2.94 21.03
C THR A 162 -12.03 3.25 22.07
N PHE A 163 -12.12 2.45 23.14
CA PHE A 163 -13.05 2.70 24.23
C PHE A 163 -12.70 3.99 25.01
N LEU A 164 -11.41 4.21 25.30
CA LEU A 164 -10.93 5.44 25.94
C LEU A 164 -11.14 6.67 25.06
N ALA A 165 -10.82 6.59 23.76
CA ALA A 165 -11.02 7.70 22.84
C ALA A 165 -12.50 8.09 22.71
N ARG A 166 -13.41 7.10 22.73
CA ARG A 166 -14.86 7.36 22.76
C ARG A 166 -15.34 7.93 24.09
N ALA A 167 -14.85 7.42 25.21
CA ALA A 167 -15.15 7.98 26.53
C ALA A 167 -14.71 9.44 26.66
N LEU A 168 -13.61 9.80 25.99
CA LEU A 168 -13.09 11.17 25.90
C LEU A 168 -13.70 12.01 24.77
N GLY A 169 -14.64 11.46 23.98
CA GLY A 169 -15.29 12.17 22.88
C GLY A 169 -14.39 12.51 21.69
N LEU A 170 -13.26 11.81 21.53
CA LEU A 170 -12.25 12.07 20.49
C LEU A 170 -12.57 11.43 19.14
N VAL A 171 -13.46 10.43 19.11
CA VAL A 171 -13.85 9.70 17.89
C VAL A 171 -15.34 9.37 17.93
N GLU A 172 -16.07 9.63 16.84
CA GLU A 172 -17.50 9.30 16.72
C GLU A 172 -17.76 7.81 16.42
N ILE A 173 -18.93 7.29 16.83
CA ILE A 173 -19.39 5.96 16.42
C ILE A 173 -19.99 6.07 15.00
N PRO A 174 -19.59 5.22 14.03
CA PRO A 174 -20.29 5.07 12.76
C PRO A 174 -21.77 4.70 13.00
N GLN A 175 -22.70 5.53 12.51
CA GLN A 175 -24.13 5.21 12.58
C GLN A 175 -24.45 4.04 11.63
N PRO A 176 -25.27 3.06 12.01
CA PRO A 176 -25.78 2.06 11.07
C PRO A 176 -26.55 2.76 9.94
N ALA A 177 -26.41 2.26 8.71
CA ALA A 177 -27.12 2.78 7.54
C ALA A 177 -28.65 2.76 7.78
N PRO A 178 -29.39 3.80 7.37
CA PRO A 178 -30.85 3.81 7.52
C PRO A 178 -31.46 2.75 6.58
N GLU A 179 -32.40 1.96 7.11
CA GLU A 179 -33.14 0.98 6.31
C GLU A 179 -33.90 1.68 5.15
N PRO A 180 -33.94 1.07 3.95
CA PRO A 180 -34.66 1.66 2.83
C PRO A 180 -36.16 1.69 3.12
N ALA A 181 -36.74 2.88 2.95
CA ALA A 181 -38.18 3.10 3.12
C ALA A 181 -38.97 2.24 2.13
N ALA A 182 -40.05 1.63 2.63
CA ALA A 182 -41.00 0.88 1.84
C ALA A 182 -41.66 1.79 0.78
N ASP A 183 -41.66 1.30 -0.46
CA ASP A 183 -42.31 1.89 -1.63
C ASP A 183 -43.83 1.66 -1.54
N ASP A 184 -44.59 2.75 -1.37
CA ASP A 184 -46.05 2.79 -1.45
C ASP A 184 -46.45 3.68 -2.64
N THR A 185 -46.75 3.02 -3.76
CA THR A 185 -47.90 3.22 -4.67
C THR A 185 -48.30 4.62 -5.16
N ASP A 186 -48.35 4.70 -6.49
CA ASP A 186 -49.50 5.12 -7.32
C ASP A 186 -49.60 6.54 -7.93
N GLU A 187 -49.83 6.49 -9.25
CA GLU A 187 -50.72 7.29 -10.12
C GLU A 187 -50.24 8.62 -10.77
N ASP A 188 -50.02 8.46 -12.10
CA ASP A 188 -50.74 9.12 -13.21
C ASP A 188 -50.35 10.52 -13.76
N ASP A 189 -49.95 10.44 -15.04
CA ASP A 189 -50.53 11.10 -16.24
C ASP A 189 -49.80 12.25 -16.98
N ASP A 190 -49.60 11.94 -18.27
CA ASP A 190 -49.73 12.74 -19.50
C ASP A 190 -48.53 13.45 -20.19
N ALA A 191 -47.99 12.72 -21.19
CA ALA A 191 -47.77 13.04 -22.64
C ALA A 191 -47.08 14.37 -23.05
N ASP A 192 -46.17 14.44 -24.04
CA ASP A 192 -46.15 13.84 -25.41
C ASP A 192 -44.72 14.00 -26.04
N PRO A 193 -44.39 13.50 -27.27
CA PRO A 193 -43.17 12.72 -27.52
C PRO A 193 -42.33 13.30 -28.69
N GLU A 194 -41.35 12.49 -29.15
CA GLU A 194 -40.74 12.41 -30.49
C GLU A 194 -39.20 12.48 -30.46
N ALA A 195 -38.55 11.32 -30.59
CA ALA A 195 -37.74 10.98 -31.77
C ALA A 195 -37.04 9.60 -31.60
N ASP A 196 -37.51 8.64 -32.39
CA ASP A 196 -36.78 7.60 -33.12
C ASP A 196 -35.88 6.57 -32.40
N ALA A 197 -36.51 5.40 -32.24
CA ALA A 197 -36.03 4.04 -32.48
C ALA A 197 -34.66 3.86 -33.18
N ASP A 198 -33.77 3.09 -32.57
CA ASP A 198 -33.53 1.66 -32.91
C ASP A 198 -32.18 1.22 -32.33
N ALA A 199 -32.21 0.42 -31.27
CA ALA A 199 -31.06 -0.37 -30.83
C ALA A 199 -31.57 -1.64 -30.16
N THR A 200 -31.85 -2.66 -30.98
CA THR A 200 -31.95 -4.03 -30.51
C THR A 200 -30.62 -4.46 -29.90
N THR A 201 -30.72 -4.89 -28.65
CA THR A 201 -29.75 -5.64 -27.86
C THR A 201 -29.12 -6.82 -28.63
N GLU A 202 -27.80 -6.87 -28.71
CA GLU A 202 -27.08 -8.13 -28.57
C GLU A 202 -26.18 -8.03 -27.34
N ASP A 203 -26.65 -8.70 -26.29
CA ASP A 203 -25.92 -9.08 -25.09
C ASP A 203 -24.73 -9.95 -25.49
N GLY A 204 -23.55 -9.34 -25.53
CA GLY A 204 -22.26 -10.00 -25.50
C GLY A 204 -21.64 -9.78 -24.13
N SER A 205 -22.12 -10.52 -23.14
CA SER A 205 -21.52 -10.60 -21.80
C SER A 205 -20.09 -11.15 -21.90
N GLU A 206 -19.11 -10.26 -21.95
CA GLU A 206 -17.70 -10.58 -21.69
C GLU A 206 -17.55 -11.06 -20.24
N PRO A 207 -16.70 -12.07 -19.96
CA PRO A 207 -16.69 -12.80 -18.71
C PRO A 207 -16.16 -11.95 -17.56
N ALA A 208 -16.92 -11.90 -16.46
CA ALA A 208 -16.48 -11.30 -15.21
C ALA A 208 -15.09 -11.84 -14.80
N THR A 209 -14.15 -10.94 -14.51
CA THR A 209 -12.91 -11.33 -13.82
C THR A 209 -13.26 -11.74 -12.41
N LEU A 210 -13.01 -13.01 -12.08
CA LEU A 210 -13.37 -13.62 -10.80
C LEU A 210 -12.13 -14.28 -10.22
N ILE A 211 -11.99 -14.20 -8.90
CA ILE A 211 -11.16 -15.15 -8.16
C ILE A 211 -11.79 -16.53 -8.39
N THR A 212 -11.00 -17.48 -8.87
CA THR A 212 -11.47 -18.84 -9.17
C THR A 212 -11.16 -19.80 -8.04
N THR A 213 -10.07 -19.56 -7.31
CA THR A 213 -9.75 -20.31 -6.10
C THR A 213 -8.91 -19.47 -5.15
N VAL A 214 -9.01 -19.80 -3.87
CA VAL A 214 -8.11 -19.33 -2.82
C VAL A 214 -7.33 -20.55 -2.33
N ILE A 215 -6.07 -20.35 -2.00
CA ILE A 215 -5.17 -21.34 -1.45
C ILE A 215 -4.44 -20.77 -0.23
N THR A 216 -4.06 -21.63 0.69
CA THR A 216 -3.45 -21.25 1.97
C THR A 216 -2.19 -22.08 2.20
N GLY A 217 -1.08 -21.40 2.49
CA GLY A 217 0.18 -22.00 2.90
C GLY A 217 0.34 -22.01 4.43
N GLY A 218 1.58 -22.05 4.90
CA GLY A 218 1.88 -22.02 6.33
C GLY A 218 1.63 -20.65 6.98
N TYR A 219 2.17 -19.61 6.35
CA TYR A 219 2.15 -18.24 6.87
C TYR A 219 1.70 -17.22 5.82
N HIS A 220 1.20 -17.70 4.68
CA HIS A 220 0.72 -16.88 3.57
C HIS A 220 -0.51 -17.53 2.92
N SER A 221 -1.19 -16.76 2.08
CA SER A 221 -2.35 -17.18 1.31
C SER A 221 -2.26 -16.61 -0.09
N CYS A 222 -2.85 -17.27 -1.07
CA CYS A 222 -2.92 -16.76 -2.44
C CYS A 222 -4.31 -16.95 -3.06
N ALA A 223 -4.63 -16.11 -4.04
CA ALA A 223 -5.81 -16.20 -4.88
C ALA A 223 -5.40 -16.38 -6.35
N LEU A 224 -6.03 -17.32 -7.04
CA LEU A 224 -5.90 -17.49 -8.50
C LEU A 224 -7.05 -16.74 -9.20
N LEU A 225 -6.70 -15.93 -10.18
CA LEU A 225 -7.65 -15.17 -10.99
C LEU A 225 -8.05 -15.95 -12.25
N SER A 226 -9.22 -15.65 -12.81
CA SER A 226 -9.77 -16.34 -13.99
C SER A 226 -8.88 -16.30 -15.23
N TYR A 227 -7.96 -15.34 -15.33
CA TYR A 227 -6.97 -15.21 -16.41
C TYR A 227 -5.58 -15.77 -16.05
N GLY A 228 -5.45 -16.45 -14.91
CA GLY A 228 -4.26 -17.20 -14.52
C GLY A 228 -3.19 -16.41 -13.76
N ALA A 229 -3.47 -15.17 -13.36
CA ALA A 229 -2.60 -14.43 -12.44
C ALA A 229 -2.84 -14.86 -10.98
N ILE A 230 -1.83 -14.66 -10.15
CA ILE A 230 -1.86 -14.97 -8.72
C ILE A 230 -1.70 -13.70 -7.89
N LEU A 231 -2.39 -13.63 -6.77
CA LEU A 231 -2.24 -12.60 -5.76
C LEU A 231 -1.94 -13.29 -4.43
N CYS A 232 -0.77 -13.07 -3.85
CA CYS A 232 -0.39 -13.65 -2.56
C CYS A 232 -0.28 -12.56 -1.48
N TRP A 233 -0.59 -12.91 -0.23
CA TRP A 233 -0.50 -12.04 0.93
C TRP A 233 -0.11 -12.84 2.18
N GLY A 234 0.39 -12.16 3.20
CA GLY A 234 0.91 -12.77 4.42
C GLY A 234 2.44 -12.67 4.48
N ASP A 235 3.08 -13.66 5.09
CA ASP A 235 4.54 -13.71 5.23
C ASP A 235 5.22 -13.80 3.87
N ASN A 236 6.34 -13.08 3.73
CA ASN A 236 7.17 -13.12 2.53
C ASN A 236 8.67 -13.21 2.83
N TYR A 237 9.04 -13.76 3.99
CA TYR A 237 10.44 -13.78 4.41
C TYR A 237 11.36 -14.54 3.42
N TYR A 238 10.84 -15.59 2.79
CA TYR A 238 11.55 -16.42 1.81
C TYR A 238 11.15 -16.12 0.35
N GLY A 239 10.38 -15.06 0.10
CA GLY A 239 9.82 -14.76 -1.22
C GLY A 239 8.60 -15.63 -1.60
N GLN A 240 8.01 -16.38 -0.67
CA GLN A 240 6.90 -17.30 -0.93
C GLN A 240 5.59 -16.62 -1.38
N SER A 241 5.46 -15.33 -1.09
CA SER A 241 4.36 -14.45 -1.54
C SER A 241 4.78 -13.54 -2.71
N ASP A 242 6.00 -13.70 -3.26
CA ASP A 242 6.44 -12.95 -4.42
C ASP A 242 5.56 -13.24 -5.63
N ARG A 243 5.45 -12.23 -6.51
CA ARG A 243 4.73 -12.38 -7.78
C ARG A 243 5.51 -13.32 -8.71
N ALA A 244 4.92 -14.46 -9.03
CA ALA A 244 5.44 -15.38 -10.04
C ALA A 244 4.87 -15.07 -11.43
N GLU A 245 5.71 -15.15 -12.47
CA GLU A 245 5.30 -14.97 -13.86
C GLU A 245 4.43 -16.15 -14.34
N GLY A 246 3.14 -15.87 -14.55
CA GLY A 246 2.11 -16.78 -15.09
C GLY A 246 1.89 -16.63 -16.60
N PRO A 247 0.79 -17.15 -17.17
CA PRO A 247 -0.45 -17.57 -16.48
C PRO A 247 -0.44 -19.01 -15.95
N PHE A 248 -1.09 -19.21 -14.81
CA PHE A 248 -1.27 -20.50 -14.13
C PHE A 248 -2.68 -21.05 -14.32
N THR A 249 -2.80 -22.37 -14.32
CA THR A 249 -4.09 -23.11 -14.35
C THR A 249 -4.44 -23.71 -12.99
N ALA A 250 -3.44 -23.91 -12.13
CA ALA A 250 -3.59 -24.35 -10.74
C ALA A 250 -2.42 -23.82 -9.91
N VAL A 251 -2.65 -23.61 -8.62
CA VAL A 251 -1.65 -23.13 -7.66
C VAL A 251 -1.84 -23.90 -6.35
N THR A 252 -0.75 -24.11 -5.62
CA THR A 252 -0.70 -24.71 -4.28
C THR A 252 0.33 -23.98 -3.44
N ALA A 253 0.11 -23.88 -2.14
CA ALA A 253 1.01 -23.24 -1.19
C ALA A 253 1.40 -24.24 -0.11
N GLY A 254 2.70 -24.41 0.08
CA GLY A 254 3.28 -25.16 1.20
C GLY A 254 3.54 -24.25 2.40
N THR A 255 4.31 -24.74 3.37
CA THR A 255 4.61 -23.92 4.57
C THR A 255 5.43 -22.68 4.25
N PHE A 256 6.43 -22.79 3.36
CA PHE A 256 7.39 -21.72 3.05
C PHE A 256 7.64 -21.51 1.55
N HIS A 257 6.84 -22.13 0.68
CA HIS A 257 6.97 -22.03 -0.78
C HIS A 257 5.61 -22.14 -1.45
N THR A 258 5.55 -21.69 -2.70
CA THR A 258 4.35 -21.75 -3.54
C THR A 258 4.71 -22.39 -4.86
N CYS A 259 3.80 -23.17 -5.43
CA CYS A 259 3.97 -23.82 -6.73
C CYS A 259 2.73 -23.60 -7.59
N GLY A 260 2.91 -23.45 -8.90
CA GLY A 260 1.84 -23.33 -9.86
C GLY A 260 2.09 -24.11 -11.14
N ILE A 261 1.02 -24.68 -11.71
CA ILE A 261 1.03 -25.31 -13.03
C ILE A 261 0.72 -24.24 -14.07
N ARG A 262 1.62 -23.99 -15.01
CA ARG A 262 1.43 -23.06 -16.13
C ARG A 262 0.46 -23.64 -17.17
N THR A 263 0.01 -22.80 -18.10
CA THR A 263 -0.90 -23.22 -19.20
C THR A 263 -0.29 -24.26 -20.14
N ASP A 264 1.03 -24.38 -20.20
CA ASP A 264 1.75 -25.42 -20.95
C ASP A 264 1.93 -26.74 -20.16
N GLY A 265 1.44 -26.80 -18.92
CA GLY A 265 1.54 -27.95 -18.02
C GLY A 265 2.85 -28.05 -17.25
N THR A 266 3.81 -27.14 -17.44
CA THR A 266 5.04 -27.08 -16.63
C THR A 266 4.75 -26.50 -15.24
N VAL A 267 5.59 -26.84 -14.26
CA VAL A 267 5.47 -26.31 -12.89
C VAL A 267 6.54 -25.24 -12.66
N LEU A 268 6.14 -24.12 -12.07
CA LEU A 268 7.04 -23.15 -11.44
C LEU A 268 6.79 -23.18 -9.94
N CYS A 269 7.86 -23.27 -9.15
CA CYS A 269 7.80 -23.08 -7.71
C CYS A 269 8.76 -21.95 -7.29
N TRP A 270 8.43 -21.26 -6.21
CA TRP A 270 9.20 -20.16 -5.64
C TRP A 270 9.00 -20.10 -4.12
N GLY A 271 9.91 -19.43 -3.41
CA GLY A 271 9.97 -19.43 -1.94
C GLY A 271 11.22 -20.14 -1.41
N SER A 272 11.12 -20.71 -0.20
CA SER A 272 12.24 -21.39 0.44
C SER A 272 12.67 -22.66 -0.31
N ASN A 273 13.98 -22.90 -0.32
CA ASN A 273 14.61 -24.14 -0.77
C ASN A 273 15.37 -24.85 0.37
N ALA A 274 15.19 -24.38 1.61
CA ALA A 274 15.88 -24.88 2.79
C ALA A 274 14.92 -25.60 3.76
N ASP A 275 15.43 -26.58 4.51
CA ASP A 275 14.71 -27.20 5.62
C ASP A 275 14.84 -26.40 6.92
N SER A 276 14.20 -26.86 8.00
CA SER A 276 14.29 -26.27 9.35
C SER A 276 15.70 -26.18 9.96
N GLN A 277 16.74 -26.74 9.32
CA GLN A 277 18.15 -26.65 9.72
C GLN A 277 18.99 -25.82 8.74
N ASP A 278 18.34 -25.05 7.86
CA ASP A 278 18.95 -24.25 6.79
C ASP A 278 19.72 -25.09 5.75
N GLU A 279 19.44 -26.39 5.62
CA GLU A 279 20.02 -27.24 4.59
C GLU A 279 19.20 -27.17 3.29
N HIS A 280 19.86 -27.00 2.14
CA HIS A 280 19.19 -26.93 0.83
C HIS A 280 18.59 -28.29 0.46
N VAL A 281 17.26 -28.40 0.52
CA VAL A 281 16.50 -29.61 0.16
C VAL A 281 15.73 -29.46 -1.16
N GLY A 282 15.61 -28.25 -1.70
CA GLY A 282 15.18 -28.00 -3.08
C GLY A 282 13.67 -28.14 -3.33
N GLN A 283 12.82 -27.84 -2.35
CA GLN A 283 11.36 -27.96 -2.47
C GLN A 283 10.73 -27.01 -3.50
N ALA A 284 11.37 -25.89 -3.81
CA ALA A 284 11.00 -24.97 -4.89
C ALA A 284 11.76 -25.24 -6.21
N ASP A 285 12.65 -26.24 -6.26
CA ASP A 285 13.37 -26.63 -7.47
C ASP A 285 12.53 -27.62 -8.30
N ALA A 286 11.47 -27.12 -8.94
CA ALA A 286 10.54 -27.93 -9.72
C ALA A 286 11.27 -28.71 -10.85
N PRO A 287 11.04 -30.04 -10.97
CA PRO A 287 11.69 -30.85 -11.99
C PRO A 287 11.06 -30.61 -13.38
N ASP A 288 11.87 -30.81 -14.42
CA ASP A 288 11.39 -30.78 -15.81
C ASP A 288 10.28 -31.81 -16.04
N GLY A 289 9.23 -31.39 -16.77
CA GLY A 289 8.12 -32.26 -17.13
C GLY A 289 6.80 -31.52 -17.20
N THR A 290 5.73 -32.28 -17.44
CA THR A 290 4.35 -31.76 -17.42
C THR A 290 3.53 -32.49 -16.38
N PHE A 291 2.69 -31.73 -15.69
CA PHE A 291 1.92 -32.19 -14.53
C PHE A 291 0.44 -31.85 -14.71
N THR A 292 -0.43 -32.73 -14.20
CA THR A 292 -1.89 -32.52 -14.16
C THR A 292 -2.37 -32.08 -12.78
N ALA A 293 -1.57 -32.31 -11.74
CA ALA A 293 -1.81 -31.85 -10.38
C ALA A 293 -0.46 -31.65 -9.67
N VAL A 294 -0.41 -30.70 -8.74
CA VAL A 294 0.74 -30.43 -7.87
C VAL A 294 0.23 -30.06 -6.48
N SER A 295 0.93 -30.52 -5.45
CA SER A 295 0.64 -30.24 -4.05
C SER A 295 1.96 -29.98 -3.30
N ALA A 296 2.01 -28.90 -2.55
CA ALA A 296 3.15 -28.47 -1.75
C ALA A 296 2.87 -28.74 -0.26
N GLY A 297 3.76 -29.51 0.38
CA GLY A 297 3.72 -29.78 1.82
C GLY A 297 4.61 -28.81 2.59
N SER A 298 5.08 -29.22 3.78
CA SER A 298 5.93 -28.33 4.59
C SER A 298 7.31 -28.08 3.99
N GLU A 299 7.98 -29.13 3.52
CA GLU A 299 9.36 -29.08 3.01
C GLU A 299 9.56 -29.96 1.76
N HIS A 300 8.48 -30.44 1.14
CA HIS A 300 8.51 -31.24 -0.08
C HIS A 300 7.31 -30.93 -0.97
N THR A 301 7.45 -31.24 -2.26
CA THR A 301 6.42 -31.03 -3.27
C THR A 301 6.22 -32.31 -4.06
N CYS A 302 4.97 -32.61 -4.40
CA CYS A 302 4.62 -33.77 -5.21
C CYS A 302 3.69 -33.36 -6.35
N GLY A 303 3.83 -33.98 -7.51
CA GLY A 303 2.94 -33.77 -8.64
C GLY A 303 2.58 -35.07 -9.36
N VAL A 304 1.37 -35.12 -9.91
CA VAL A 304 0.93 -36.19 -10.82
C VAL A 304 1.34 -35.77 -12.23
N ARG A 305 2.16 -36.59 -12.88
CA ARG A 305 2.56 -36.40 -14.28
C ARG A 305 1.42 -36.73 -15.22
N THR A 306 1.53 -36.26 -16.46
CA THR A 306 0.55 -36.56 -17.54
C THR A 306 0.42 -38.06 -17.88
N ASP A 307 1.38 -38.90 -17.49
CA ASP A 307 1.31 -40.37 -17.60
C ASP A 307 0.65 -41.07 -16.40
N GLY A 308 0.19 -40.30 -15.41
CA GLY A 308 -0.46 -40.77 -14.19
C GLY A 308 0.50 -41.23 -13.08
N THR A 309 1.82 -41.12 -13.27
CA THR A 309 2.79 -41.41 -12.19
C THR A 309 3.00 -40.20 -11.29
N ILE A 310 3.38 -40.41 -10.04
CA ILE A 310 3.74 -39.32 -9.11
C ILE A 310 5.25 -39.09 -9.14
N GLN A 311 5.65 -37.82 -9.18
CA GLN A 311 7.01 -37.38 -8.91
C GLN A 311 7.00 -36.42 -7.73
N CYS A 312 7.85 -36.68 -6.74
CA CYS A 312 8.06 -35.81 -5.60
C CYS A 312 9.53 -35.36 -5.53
N TRP A 313 9.75 -34.20 -4.91
CA TRP A 313 11.08 -33.59 -4.69
C TRP A 313 11.05 -32.75 -3.40
N GLY A 314 12.21 -32.33 -2.90
CA GLY A 314 12.35 -31.69 -1.58
C GLY A 314 12.86 -32.65 -0.50
N ASN A 315 12.50 -32.38 0.76
CA ASN A 315 12.87 -33.19 1.92
C ASN A 315 12.38 -34.66 1.76
N ASN A 316 13.27 -35.61 2.05
CA ASN A 316 12.99 -37.04 2.00
C ASN A 316 13.47 -37.82 3.24
N GLN A 317 13.58 -37.18 4.40
CA GLN A 317 14.07 -37.81 5.64
C GLN A 317 13.18 -38.96 6.16
N HIS A 318 11.91 -38.99 5.75
CA HIS A 318 10.92 -40.00 6.09
C HIS A 318 10.43 -40.80 4.87
N ASP A 319 11.15 -40.76 3.74
CA ASP A 319 10.74 -41.31 2.44
C ASP A 319 9.49 -40.64 1.82
N GLN A 320 9.09 -39.45 2.29
CA GLN A 320 7.89 -38.74 1.84
C GLN A 320 7.96 -38.24 0.37
N ALA A 321 9.17 -38.04 -0.16
CA ALA A 321 9.41 -37.75 -1.57
C ALA A 321 9.71 -39.02 -2.41
N THR A 322 9.62 -40.22 -1.82
CA THR A 322 9.83 -41.50 -2.53
C THR A 322 8.49 -42.08 -2.98
N ALA A 323 7.97 -41.55 -4.08
CA ALA A 323 6.65 -41.94 -4.58
C ALA A 323 6.54 -43.43 -4.93
N PRO A 324 5.46 -44.13 -4.52
CA PRO A 324 5.23 -45.52 -4.87
C PRO A 324 4.89 -45.68 -6.36
N ALA A 325 5.24 -46.85 -6.92
CA ALA A 325 4.89 -47.17 -8.30
C ALA A 325 3.39 -47.39 -8.47
N GLY A 326 2.82 -46.87 -9.55
CA GLY A 326 1.40 -47.02 -9.88
C GLY A 326 0.85 -45.80 -10.60
N GLY A 327 -0.43 -45.90 -10.99
CA GLY A 327 -1.19 -44.78 -11.56
C GLY A 327 -2.03 -44.08 -10.49
N PHE A 328 -2.00 -42.76 -10.49
CA PHE A 328 -2.68 -41.88 -9.56
C PHE A 328 -3.47 -40.81 -10.29
N THR A 329 -4.55 -40.35 -9.66
CA THR A 329 -5.41 -39.28 -10.17
C THR A 329 -5.26 -37.99 -9.36
N ALA A 330 -4.78 -38.08 -8.12
CA ALA A 330 -4.52 -36.95 -7.24
C ALA A 330 -3.37 -37.26 -6.28
N VAL A 331 -2.68 -36.22 -5.80
CA VAL A 331 -1.63 -36.30 -4.78
C VAL A 331 -1.72 -35.11 -3.84
N GLU A 332 -1.49 -35.34 -2.56
CA GLU A 332 -1.45 -34.30 -1.53
C GLU A 332 -0.26 -34.51 -0.59
N ALA A 333 0.54 -33.46 -0.43
CA ALA A 333 1.71 -33.43 0.43
C ALA A 333 1.36 -32.76 1.77
N GLY A 334 1.57 -33.48 2.88
CA GLY A 334 1.37 -32.96 4.24
C GLY A 334 2.68 -32.50 4.89
N GLY A 335 2.74 -32.54 6.21
CA GLY A 335 3.93 -32.09 6.97
C GLY A 335 5.18 -32.94 6.71
N SER A 336 5.05 -34.27 6.79
CA SER A 336 6.16 -35.20 6.51
C SER A 336 5.69 -36.53 5.92
N HIS A 337 4.51 -36.53 5.30
CA HIS A 337 3.92 -37.65 4.59
C HIS A 337 3.21 -37.16 3.33
N THR A 338 2.91 -38.09 2.44
CA THR A 338 2.21 -37.83 1.20
C THR A 338 1.13 -38.88 1.01
N CYS A 339 -0.02 -38.47 0.51
CA CYS A 339 -1.11 -39.37 0.15
C CYS A 339 -1.51 -39.16 -1.30
N GLY A 340 -1.93 -40.23 -1.99
CA GLY A 340 -2.46 -40.15 -3.35
C GLY A 340 -3.67 -41.04 -3.53
N VAL A 341 -4.57 -40.63 -4.44
CA VAL A 341 -5.70 -41.44 -4.89
C VAL A 341 -5.26 -42.23 -6.12
N ARG A 342 -5.31 -43.56 -6.03
CA ARG A 342 -5.00 -44.45 -7.15
C ARG A 342 -6.12 -44.43 -8.19
N THR A 343 -5.80 -44.89 -9.41
CA THR A 343 -6.79 -45.01 -10.49
C THR A 343 -7.95 -45.97 -10.20
N ASP A 344 -7.82 -46.86 -9.22
CA ASP A 344 -8.90 -47.73 -8.72
C ASP A 344 -9.74 -47.10 -7.59
N GLY A 345 -9.44 -45.85 -7.22
CA GLY A 345 -10.11 -45.09 -6.16
C GLY A 345 -9.60 -45.37 -4.75
N THR A 346 -8.63 -46.28 -4.55
CA THR A 346 -8.04 -46.50 -3.22
C THR A 346 -7.02 -45.42 -2.87
N ILE A 347 -6.87 -45.08 -1.59
CA ILE A 347 -5.83 -44.15 -1.12
C ILE A 347 -4.57 -44.94 -0.78
N GLN A 348 -3.43 -44.43 -1.22
CA GLN A 348 -2.12 -44.90 -0.76
C GLN A 348 -1.35 -43.72 -0.16
N CYS A 349 -0.95 -43.85 1.09
CA CYS A 349 -0.08 -42.89 1.76
C CYS A 349 1.30 -43.50 2.06
N TRP A 350 2.32 -42.65 2.12
CA TRP A 350 3.70 -43.02 2.44
C TRP A 350 4.40 -41.84 3.13
N GLY A 351 5.55 -42.09 3.76
CA GLY A 351 6.27 -41.11 4.56
C GLY A 351 6.17 -41.40 6.06
N ASN A 352 6.19 -40.34 6.88
CA ASN A 352 6.03 -40.44 8.32
C ASN A 352 4.69 -41.10 8.69
N ASN A 353 4.71 -41.98 9.69
CA ASN A 353 3.53 -42.69 10.19
C ASN A 353 3.47 -42.74 11.72
N ALA A 354 4.14 -41.81 12.43
CA ALA A 354 4.21 -41.81 13.90
C ALA A 354 2.83 -41.72 14.57
N TYR A 355 1.84 -41.12 13.90
CA TYR A 355 0.46 -40.94 14.38
C TYR A 355 -0.55 -41.80 13.61
N GLY A 356 -0.09 -42.66 12.70
CA GLY A 356 -0.96 -43.43 11.80
C GLY A 356 -1.40 -42.66 10.55
N GLN A 357 -0.89 -41.46 10.29
CA GLN A 357 -1.31 -40.59 9.16
C GLN A 357 -1.05 -41.17 7.77
N SER A 358 -0.13 -42.14 7.65
CA SER A 358 0.12 -42.88 6.42
C SER A 358 -0.64 -44.22 6.34
N SER A 359 -1.51 -44.51 7.32
CA SER A 359 -2.29 -45.75 7.40
C SER A 359 -3.71 -45.54 6.88
N ALA A 360 -3.84 -45.33 5.57
CA ALA A 360 -5.11 -44.99 4.94
C ALA A 360 -6.20 -46.07 5.16
N PRO A 361 -7.45 -45.66 5.41
CA PRO A 361 -8.58 -46.59 5.58
C PRO A 361 -8.95 -47.30 4.29
N GLU A 362 -9.59 -48.47 4.42
CA GLU A 362 -10.05 -49.25 3.27
C GLU A 362 -11.26 -48.58 2.58
N GLY A 363 -11.35 -48.78 1.26
CA GLY A 363 -12.47 -48.36 0.43
C GLY A 363 -12.07 -47.41 -0.70
N THR A 364 -13.08 -46.79 -1.31
CA THR A 364 -12.92 -45.94 -2.49
C THR A 364 -13.20 -44.47 -2.17
N PHE A 365 -12.35 -43.60 -2.71
CA PHE A 365 -12.30 -42.17 -2.45
C PHE A 365 -12.16 -41.39 -3.76
N THR A 366 -12.68 -40.17 -3.77
CA THR A 366 -12.58 -39.24 -4.91
C THR A 366 -11.52 -38.16 -4.69
N ALA A 367 -11.18 -37.89 -3.43
CA ALA A 367 -10.14 -36.94 -3.04
C ALA A 367 -9.49 -37.38 -1.72
N VAL A 368 -8.27 -36.93 -1.52
CA VAL A 368 -7.54 -37.01 -0.25
C VAL A 368 -7.01 -35.61 0.06
N THR A 369 -6.66 -35.35 1.32
CA THR A 369 -5.94 -34.16 1.80
C THR A 369 -5.06 -34.57 2.97
N ALA A 370 -3.90 -33.93 3.12
CA ALA A 370 -2.88 -34.27 4.10
C ALA A 370 -2.48 -33.00 4.87
N GLY A 371 -2.69 -32.99 6.17
CA GLY A 371 -2.28 -31.92 7.07
C GLY A 371 -0.89 -32.17 7.64
N TRP A 372 -0.56 -31.54 8.77
CA TRP A 372 0.73 -31.75 9.44
C TRP A 372 0.90 -33.19 9.94
N GLY A 373 -0.10 -33.70 10.65
CA GLY A 373 -0.05 -35.00 11.34
C GLY A 373 -1.25 -35.90 11.11
N HIS A 374 -2.22 -35.49 10.29
CA HIS A 374 -3.43 -36.25 9.96
C HIS A 374 -3.76 -36.13 8.47
N SER A 375 -4.69 -36.97 8.03
CA SER A 375 -5.17 -37.01 6.65
C SER A 375 -6.68 -37.21 6.65
N CYS A 376 -7.35 -36.70 5.62
CA CYS A 376 -8.77 -36.91 5.39
C CYS A 376 -9.03 -37.36 3.95
N GLY A 377 -10.00 -38.25 3.76
CA GLY A 377 -10.45 -38.74 2.46
C GLY A 377 -11.93 -38.45 2.25
N LEU A 378 -12.29 -38.01 1.04
CA LEU A 378 -13.68 -37.86 0.61
C LEU A 378 -14.13 -39.11 -0.14
N ARG A 379 -15.12 -39.83 0.39
CA ARG A 379 -15.70 -41.02 -0.22
C ARG A 379 -16.61 -40.67 -1.39
N THR A 380 -16.87 -41.64 -2.24
CA THR A 380 -17.75 -41.49 -3.42
C THR A 380 -19.20 -41.15 -3.09
N ASP A 381 -19.64 -41.41 -1.85
CA ASP A 381 -20.97 -41.05 -1.34
C ASP A 381 -21.00 -39.67 -0.65
N GLY A 382 -19.89 -38.92 -0.70
CA GLY A 382 -19.74 -37.60 -0.09
C GLY A 382 -19.39 -37.60 1.39
N THR A 383 -19.30 -38.76 2.05
CA THR A 383 -18.86 -38.83 3.45
C THR A 383 -17.35 -38.64 3.58
N VAL A 384 -16.90 -38.05 4.68
CA VAL A 384 -15.48 -37.82 4.97
C VAL A 384 -14.99 -38.79 6.04
N GLU A 385 -13.81 -39.36 5.82
CA GLU A 385 -13.11 -40.17 6.81
C GLU A 385 -11.72 -39.61 7.05
N CYS A 386 -11.42 -39.29 8.30
CA CYS A 386 -10.12 -38.76 8.71
C CYS A 386 -9.39 -39.73 9.63
N TRP A 387 -8.06 -39.71 9.59
CA TRP A 387 -7.19 -40.58 10.39
C TRP A 387 -5.86 -39.89 10.69
N GLY A 388 -5.15 -40.37 11.72
CA GLY A 388 -3.86 -39.83 12.14
C GLY A 388 -3.94 -39.08 13.47
N PHE A 389 -3.14 -38.01 13.60
CA PHE A 389 -3.04 -37.18 14.79
C PHE A 389 -4.38 -36.50 15.12
N ASN A 390 -4.74 -36.45 16.41
CA ASN A 390 -6.07 -35.98 16.84
C ASN A 390 -6.02 -35.10 18.09
N ASN A 391 -4.85 -34.53 18.38
CA ASN A 391 -4.60 -33.68 19.53
C ASN A 391 -4.11 -32.29 19.10
N ASP A 392 -4.17 -31.28 19.98
CA ASP A 392 -3.52 -29.98 19.78
C ASP A 392 -2.01 -30.04 20.11
N PHE A 393 -1.32 -28.90 19.97
CA PHE A 393 0.11 -28.77 20.33
C PHE A 393 0.41 -28.99 21.81
N SER A 394 -0.60 -28.86 22.69
CA SER A 394 -0.50 -29.14 24.13
C SER A 394 -0.76 -30.61 24.48
N GLY A 395 -1.09 -31.44 23.47
CA GLY A 395 -1.40 -32.85 23.64
C GLY A 395 -2.82 -33.13 24.12
N ASN A 396 -3.72 -32.14 24.14
CA ASN A 396 -5.14 -32.33 24.45
C ASN A 396 -5.88 -32.79 23.20
N PHE A 397 -6.93 -33.58 23.37
CA PHE A 397 -7.77 -34.00 22.25
C PHE A 397 -8.42 -32.80 21.55
N ALA A 398 -8.16 -32.63 20.25
CA ALA A 398 -8.66 -31.53 19.43
C ALA A 398 -9.68 -31.99 18.38
N GLY A 399 -9.66 -33.27 17.99
CA GLY A 399 -10.70 -33.85 17.15
C GLY A 399 -10.54 -33.61 15.64
N GLN A 400 -9.41 -33.09 15.15
CA GLN A 400 -9.17 -32.82 13.73
C GLN A 400 -9.24 -34.05 12.81
N ALA A 401 -8.98 -35.24 13.36
CA ALA A 401 -9.15 -36.52 12.68
C ALA A 401 -10.54 -37.16 12.94
N THR A 402 -11.48 -36.41 13.50
CA THR A 402 -12.85 -36.87 13.83
C THR A 402 -13.85 -36.13 12.94
N ALA A 403 -14.02 -36.62 11.70
CA ALA A 403 -14.88 -35.98 10.71
C ALA A 403 -16.34 -35.85 11.20
N PRO A 404 -16.98 -34.67 11.04
CA PRO A 404 -18.41 -34.50 11.30
C PRO A 404 -19.27 -35.40 10.43
N ALA A 405 -20.45 -35.75 10.94
CA ALA A 405 -21.42 -36.52 10.17
C ALA A 405 -22.01 -35.69 9.01
N GLY A 406 -22.37 -36.38 7.92
CA GLY A 406 -23.00 -35.77 6.75
C GLY A 406 -22.14 -35.89 5.50
N THR A 407 -22.48 -35.07 4.49
CA THR A 407 -21.85 -35.11 3.17
C THR A 407 -21.19 -33.78 2.82
N PHE A 408 -20.05 -33.88 2.16
CA PHE A 408 -19.21 -32.77 1.74
C PHE A 408 -18.90 -32.85 0.25
N ARG A 409 -18.66 -31.69 -0.37
CA ARG A 409 -18.17 -31.55 -1.74
C ARG A 409 -16.65 -31.57 -1.80
N THR A 410 -16.00 -30.94 -0.81
CA THR A 410 -14.54 -30.87 -0.67
C THR A 410 -14.16 -30.94 0.81
N VAL A 411 -12.94 -31.38 1.08
CA VAL A 411 -12.30 -31.36 2.41
C VAL A 411 -10.86 -30.91 2.27
N ARG A 412 -10.38 -30.13 3.24
CA ARG A 412 -9.03 -29.58 3.36
C ARG A 412 -8.54 -29.67 4.80
N THR A 413 -7.26 -29.86 4.98
CA THR A 413 -6.63 -30.05 6.29
C THR A 413 -5.50 -29.05 6.49
N GLY A 414 -5.53 -28.35 7.62
CA GLY A 414 -4.39 -27.59 8.13
C GLY A 414 -3.51 -28.43 9.04
N ASP A 415 -2.76 -27.80 9.95
CA ASP A 415 -1.89 -28.53 10.88
C ASP A 415 -2.70 -29.25 11.96
N MET A 416 -3.69 -28.57 12.52
CA MET A 416 -4.46 -29.02 13.69
C MET A 416 -5.97 -28.88 13.53
N HIS A 417 -6.44 -28.52 12.33
CA HIS A 417 -7.86 -28.42 11.99
C HIS A 417 -8.12 -28.93 10.58
N SER A 418 -9.39 -29.13 10.29
CA SER A 418 -9.89 -29.59 9.01
C SER A 418 -11.14 -28.77 8.67
N CYS A 419 -11.33 -28.47 7.40
CA CYS A 419 -12.48 -27.74 6.89
C CYS A 419 -13.10 -28.48 5.72
N GLY A 420 -14.43 -28.58 5.70
CA GLY A 420 -15.19 -29.20 4.64
C GLY A 420 -16.26 -28.27 4.10
N LEU A 421 -16.39 -28.21 2.78
CA LEU A 421 -17.51 -27.51 2.12
C LEU A 421 -18.68 -28.48 1.97
N ARG A 422 -19.81 -28.20 2.61
CA ARG A 422 -21.04 -28.98 2.50
C ARG A 422 -21.70 -28.79 1.14
N THR A 423 -22.63 -29.70 0.80
CA THR A 423 -23.36 -29.66 -0.48
C THR A 423 -24.31 -28.47 -0.63
N ASP A 424 -24.68 -27.84 0.48
CA ASP A 424 -25.48 -26.60 0.52
C ASP A 424 -24.64 -25.32 0.43
N GLY A 425 -23.31 -25.45 0.31
CA GLY A 425 -22.37 -24.33 0.23
C GLY A 425 -21.86 -23.83 1.58
N THR A 426 -22.35 -24.34 2.71
CA THR A 426 -21.80 -23.94 4.02
C THR A 426 -20.45 -24.61 4.30
N VAL A 427 -19.56 -23.92 5.01
CA VAL A 427 -18.28 -24.49 5.47
C VAL A 427 -18.44 -24.98 6.91
N GLU A 428 -17.98 -26.19 7.18
CA GLU A 428 -17.84 -26.70 8.54
C GLU A 428 -16.37 -27.02 8.78
N CYS A 429 -15.78 -26.36 9.78
CA CYS A 429 -14.44 -26.66 10.24
C CYS A 429 -14.47 -27.32 11.62
N TRP A 430 -13.51 -28.20 11.89
CA TRP A 430 -13.38 -28.93 13.14
C TRP A 430 -11.91 -29.17 13.48
N GLY A 431 -11.60 -29.34 14.76
CA GLY A 431 -10.23 -29.48 15.25
C GLY A 431 -9.87 -28.41 16.28
N SER A 432 -8.58 -28.09 16.37
CA SER A 432 -8.06 -27.06 17.26
C SER A 432 -8.43 -25.66 16.80
N ASN A 433 -8.79 -24.81 17.76
CA ASN A 433 -8.88 -23.36 17.59
C ASN A 433 -7.69 -22.63 18.21
N ASN A 434 -6.67 -23.36 18.68
CA ASN A 434 -5.50 -22.79 19.34
C ASN A 434 -4.30 -22.82 18.39
N ASP A 435 -3.45 -21.79 18.45
CA ASP A 435 -2.18 -21.74 17.75
C ASP A 435 -1.09 -22.59 18.45
N PHE A 436 0.15 -22.49 17.96
CA PHE A 436 1.30 -23.19 18.52
C PHE A 436 1.72 -22.69 19.91
N ARG A 437 1.27 -21.50 20.34
CA ARG A 437 1.46 -20.98 21.71
C ARG A 437 0.40 -21.49 22.67
N GLY A 438 -0.69 -22.05 22.15
CA GLY A 438 -1.87 -22.46 22.92
C GLY A 438 -2.91 -21.36 23.06
N ASP A 439 -2.73 -20.24 22.36
CA ASP A 439 -3.66 -19.11 22.36
C ASP A 439 -4.75 -19.32 21.31
N PHE A 440 -5.96 -18.85 21.60
CA PHE A 440 -7.10 -19.03 20.71
C PHE A 440 -6.96 -18.17 19.44
N SER A 441 -6.91 -18.82 18.28
CA SER A 441 -6.86 -18.22 16.94
C SER A 441 -8.12 -18.45 16.11
N GLY A 442 -8.96 -19.42 16.47
CA GLY A 442 -10.28 -19.59 15.86
C GLY A 442 -10.28 -20.20 14.45
N GLN A 443 -9.22 -20.90 14.03
CA GLN A 443 -9.07 -21.45 12.69
C GLN A 443 -10.08 -22.55 12.31
N ALA A 444 -10.68 -23.20 13.31
CA ALA A 444 -11.78 -24.14 13.14
C ALA A 444 -13.18 -23.50 13.27
N ASN A 445 -13.27 -22.18 13.46
CA ASN A 445 -14.54 -21.46 13.49
C ASN A 445 -14.86 -20.88 12.12
N ALA A 446 -15.43 -21.71 11.24
CA ALA A 446 -15.87 -21.27 9.93
C ALA A 446 -16.88 -20.11 10.02
N PRO A 447 -16.69 -19.02 9.26
CA PRO A 447 -17.68 -17.94 9.16
C PRO A 447 -19.01 -18.42 8.61
N GLU A 448 -20.09 -17.72 9.00
CA GLU A 448 -21.41 -17.97 8.43
C GLU A 448 -21.46 -17.46 6.99
N GLY A 449 -22.02 -18.27 6.08
CA GLY A 449 -22.15 -17.90 4.67
C GLY A 449 -22.12 -19.11 3.75
N THR A 450 -22.24 -18.84 2.45
CA THR A 450 -22.11 -19.85 1.40
C THR A 450 -20.82 -19.62 0.60
N PHE A 451 -20.06 -20.69 0.42
CA PHE A 451 -18.75 -20.71 -0.20
C PHE A 451 -18.75 -21.60 -1.45
N SER A 452 -17.94 -21.19 -2.42
CA SER A 452 -17.65 -21.94 -3.64
C SER A 452 -16.40 -22.81 -3.49
N THR A 453 -15.41 -22.32 -2.72
CA THR A 453 -14.19 -23.05 -2.35
C THR A 453 -13.78 -22.71 -0.91
N VAL A 454 -13.04 -23.62 -0.29
CA VAL A 454 -12.39 -23.43 1.02
C VAL A 454 -11.03 -24.11 0.98
N ASP A 455 -10.05 -23.50 1.63
CA ASP A 455 -8.72 -24.04 1.86
C ASP A 455 -8.29 -23.83 3.32
N ALA A 456 -7.43 -24.73 3.81
CA ALA A 456 -6.93 -24.73 5.18
C ALA A 456 -5.40 -24.76 5.16
N GLY A 457 -4.78 -23.70 5.67
CA GLY A 457 -3.33 -23.56 5.83
C GLY A 457 -2.89 -24.11 7.18
N SER A 458 -1.66 -23.81 7.61
CA SER A 458 -1.14 -24.38 8.87
C SER A 458 -2.04 -24.06 10.07
N LEU A 459 -2.36 -22.79 10.29
CA LEU A 459 -3.16 -22.33 11.44
C LEU A 459 -4.25 -21.31 11.06
N HIS A 460 -4.56 -21.18 9.79
CA HIS A 460 -5.64 -20.34 9.26
C HIS A 460 -6.38 -21.05 8.14
N SER A 461 -7.51 -20.49 7.76
CA SER A 461 -8.34 -20.98 6.67
C SER A 461 -8.80 -19.80 5.83
N CYS A 462 -9.04 -20.05 4.54
CA CYS A 462 -9.64 -19.08 3.65
C CYS A 462 -10.71 -19.73 2.80
N GLY A 463 -11.79 -19.01 2.52
CA GLY A 463 -12.86 -19.43 1.64
C GLY A 463 -13.19 -18.35 0.62
N LEU A 464 -13.60 -18.79 -0.57
CA LEU A 464 -14.21 -17.92 -1.58
C LEU A 464 -15.73 -18.05 -1.47
N GLN A 465 -16.39 -17.04 -0.94
CA GLN A 465 -17.84 -16.96 -0.88
C GLN A 465 -18.47 -17.00 -2.28
N THR A 466 -19.71 -17.46 -2.38
CA THR A 466 -20.45 -17.56 -3.66
C THR A 466 -20.70 -16.21 -4.33
N ASP A 467 -20.54 -15.11 -3.60
CA ASP A 467 -20.68 -13.73 -4.08
C ASP A 467 -19.35 -13.12 -4.59
N GLY A 468 -18.26 -13.88 -4.57
CA GLY A 468 -16.90 -13.48 -4.96
C GLY A 468 -16.01 -12.97 -3.83
N THR A 469 -16.46 -12.98 -2.58
CA THR A 469 -15.69 -12.51 -1.42
C THR A 469 -14.65 -13.53 -0.95
N VAL A 470 -13.39 -13.12 -0.81
CA VAL A 470 -12.40 -13.90 -0.05
C VAL A 470 -12.54 -13.55 1.42
N GLU A 471 -12.79 -14.57 2.22
CA GLU A 471 -12.83 -14.46 3.66
C GLU A 471 -11.82 -15.43 4.27
N CYS A 472 -10.92 -14.91 5.10
CA CYS A 472 -9.92 -15.69 5.79
C CYS A 472 -10.07 -15.51 7.30
N TRP A 473 -9.85 -16.57 8.06
CA TRP A 473 -9.99 -16.61 9.52
C TRP A 473 -8.93 -17.53 10.13
N GLY A 474 -8.68 -17.38 11.43
CA GLY A 474 -7.64 -18.12 12.13
C GLY A 474 -6.45 -17.24 12.52
N PHE A 475 -5.29 -17.86 12.62
CA PHE A 475 -4.03 -17.22 13.03
C PHE A 475 -3.57 -16.16 12.01
N ASN A 476 -3.16 -14.97 12.48
CA ASN A 476 -2.90 -13.81 11.60
C ASN A 476 -1.66 -12.95 11.95
N ASP A 477 -0.69 -13.45 12.71
CA ASP A 477 0.48 -12.63 13.09
C ASP A 477 1.35 -12.19 11.90
N HIS A 478 1.20 -12.83 10.74
CA HIS A 478 1.91 -12.50 9.50
C HIS A 478 1.01 -11.81 8.47
N GLY A 479 -0.23 -11.47 8.81
CA GLY A 479 -1.20 -10.90 7.88
C GLY A 479 -1.79 -11.91 6.89
N GLN A 480 -1.64 -13.21 7.11
CA GLN A 480 -2.13 -14.27 6.21
C GLN A 480 -3.65 -14.35 6.07
N THR A 481 -4.41 -13.71 6.97
CA THR A 481 -5.87 -13.55 6.85
C THR A 481 -6.28 -12.18 6.32
N ASN A 482 -5.35 -11.26 6.05
CA ASN A 482 -5.62 -9.90 5.54
C ASN A 482 -5.82 -9.89 4.01
N GLY A 483 -6.54 -10.87 3.48
CA GLY A 483 -6.79 -11.02 2.06
C GLY A 483 -7.60 -9.87 1.46
N PRO A 484 -7.70 -9.80 0.12
CA PRO A 484 -8.28 -8.67 -0.62
C PRO A 484 -9.80 -8.45 -0.42
N GLY A 485 -10.48 -9.25 0.40
CA GLY A 485 -11.93 -9.18 0.59
C GLY A 485 -12.71 -9.52 -0.69
N ARG A 486 -13.80 -8.77 -0.95
CA ARG A 486 -14.62 -8.93 -2.16
C ARG A 486 -14.01 -8.23 -3.35
N ILE A 487 -13.55 -9.03 -4.31
CA ILE A 487 -13.31 -8.54 -5.68
C ILE A 487 -14.65 -8.62 -6.44
N SER A 488 -15.55 -7.68 -6.16
CA SER A 488 -16.76 -7.45 -6.97
C SER A 488 -16.52 -6.27 -7.89
N THR A 489 -17.12 -6.33 -9.07
CA THR A 489 -16.98 -5.46 -10.25
C THR A 489 -17.31 -3.97 -10.07
N VAL A 490 -16.79 -3.32 -9.03
CA VAL A 490 -16.68 -1.86 -8.93
C VAL A 490 -15.21 -1.50 -8.68
N ALA A 491 -14.36 -1.86 -9.64
CA ALA A 491 -13.06 -1.23 -9.95
C ALA A 491 -12.24 -2.00 -11.01
N LEU A 492 -12.86 -2.76 -11.92
CA LEU A 492 -12.23 -3.17 -13.18
C LEU A 492 -13.23 -2.99 -14.34
N GLY A 493 -13.98 -1.88 -14.30
CA GLY A 493 -14.43 -1.28 -15.55
C GLY A 493 -13.21 -0.79 -16.33
N SER A 494 -13.31 -0.70 -17.64
CA SER A 494 -12.36 -0.06 -18.56
C SER A 494 -12.14 1.44 -18.30
N SER A 495 -12.12 1.88 -17.05
CA SER A 495 -12.04 3.28 -16.66
C SER A 495 -10.81 3.65 -15.87
N VAL A 496 -9.76 2.81 -15.80
CA VAL A 496 -8.47 3.30 -15.31
C VAL A 496 -7.30 2.57 -15.97
N CYS A 497 -6.64 3.26 -16.90
CA CYS A 497 -5.39 2.91 -17.56
C CYS A 497 -4.19 3.16 -16.62
N ARG A 498 -4.36 2.86 -15.33
CA ARG A 498 -3.34 3.01 -14.28
C ARG A 498 -2.43 1.77 -14.33
N PRO A 499 -1.15 1.89 -14.69
CA PRO A 499 -0.20 0.78 -14.68
C PRO A 499 0.10 0.40 -13.24
N TYR A 500 0.34 -0.90 -13.01
CA TYR A 500 0.94 -1.36 -11.77
C TYR A 500 2.42 -0.95 -11.81
N GLY A 501 2.81 0.02 -10.99
CA GLY A 501 4.19 0.45 -10.80
C GLY A 501 5.04 -0.67 -10.20
N THR A 502 6.35 -0.60 -10.38
CA THR A 502 7.26 -1.53 -9.70
C THR A 502 7.31 -1.21 -8.20
N PRO A 503 7.25 -2.23 -7.32
CA PRO A 503 7.55 -2.06 -5.90
C PRO A 503 9.05 -1.81 -5.76
N SER A 504 9.46 -0.55 -5.91
CA SER A 504 10.80 -0.07 -5.66
C SER A 504 10.82 0.70 -4.34
N PRO A 505 11.90 0.63 -3.54
CA PRO A 505 12.10 1.54 -2.43
C PRO A 505 12.28 3.02 -2.87
N HIS A 506 12.38 3.29 -4.19
CA HIS A 506 12.63 4.60 -4.77
C HIS A 506 11.46 5.12 -5.63
N HIS A 507 11.50 6.40 -6.02
CA HIS A 507 10.52 7.08 -6.88
C HIS A 507 10.04 6.23 -8.07
N THR A 508 8.74 6.29 -8.38
CA THR A 508 8.11 5.50 -9.45
C THR A 508 7.30 6.41 -10.36
N ALA A 509 7.20 6.08 -11.65
CA ALA A 509 6.31 6.76 -12.59
C ALA A 509 4.91 6.10 -12.67
N GLY A 510 4.58 5.12 -11.82
CA GLY A 510 3.29 4.40 -11.82
C GLY A 510 2.58 4.34 -10.47
N PHE A 511 1.62 3.41 -10.36
CA PHE A 511 0.74 3.27 -9.18
C PHE A 511 0.88 1.90 -8.51
N PRO A 512 0.80 1.78 -7.17
CA PRO A 512 0.63 2.87 -6.21
C PRO A 512 1.92 3.67 -6.00
N LEU A 513 1.78 4.87 -5.43
CA LEU A 513 2.93 5.62 -4.92
C LEU A 513 3.64 4.80 -3.82
N PRO A 514 4.97 4.98 -3.62
CA PRO A 514 5.72 4.26 -2.60
C PRO A 514 5.17 4.52 -1.19
N GLY A 515 5.25 3.55 -0.28
CA GLY A 515 4.65 3.66 1.06
C GLY A 515 5.21 4.75 1.99
N TRP A 516 6.28 5.45 1.58
CA TRP A 516 6.92 6.55 2.32
C TRP A 516 6.48 7.95 1.86
N VAL A 517 5.68 8.07 0.80
CA VAL A 517 5.30 9.39 0.28
C VAL A 517 4.52 10.20 1.30
N VAL A 518 4.76 11.50 1.32
CA VAL A 518 3.97 12.45 2.13
C VAL A 518 2.64 12.76 1.43
N PRO A 519 1.66 13.32 2.14
CA PRO A 519 0.38 13.66 1.53
C PRO A 519 0.56 14.56 0.29
N SER A 520 0.04 14.10 -0.85
CA SER A 520 0.00 14.87 -2.09
C SER A 520 -1.25 15.74 -2.23
N ILE A 521 -2.19 15.63 -1.29
CA ILE A 521 -3.42 16.41 -1.20
C ILE A 521 -3.65 16.89 0.24
N GLY A 522 -4.38 17.97 0.42
CA GLY A 522 -4.56 18.67 1.69
C GLY A 522 -3.39 19.60 2.01
N THR A 523 -3.18 19.88 3.30
CA THR A 523 -2.11 20.76 3.75
C THR A 523 -0.85 19.97 4.11
N MET A 524 0.24 20.26 3.42
CA MET A 524 1.58 19.72 3.68
C MET A 524 2.43 20.75 4.44
N ARG A 525 2.69 20.51 5.72
CA ARG A 525 3.60 21.31 6.53
C ARG A 525 5.06 20.89 6.33
N VAL A 526 5.93 21.85 5.99
CA VAL A 526 7.36 21.63 5.73
C VAL A 526 8.22 22.50 6.65
N ALA A 527 9.06 21.85 7.47
CA ALA A 527 10.00 22.55 8.34
C ALA A 527 11.18 23.06 7.51
N VAL A 528 11.51 24.36 7.53
CA VAL A 528 12.61 24.90 6.73
C VAL A 528 13.77 25.31 7.64
N LEU A 529 14.91 24.63 7.48
CA LEU A 529 16.12 24.78 8.28
C LEU A 529 17.23 25.39 7.43
N PHE A 530 17.74 26.55 7.85
CA PHE A 530 18.83 27.22 7.13
C PHE A 530 20.18 26.87 7.76
N VAL A 531 21.10 26.33 6.98
CA VAL A 531 22.39 25.82 7.47
C VAL A 531 23.54 26.47 6.73
N ASP A 532 24.56 26.93 7.45
CA ASP A 532 25.81 27.43 6.86
C ASP A 532 27.05 26.79 7.51
N PHE A 533 28.21 26.96 6.88
CA PHE A 533 29.44 26.23 7.25
C PHE A 533 30.60 27.17 7.61
N PRO A 534 31.54 26.76 8.49
CA PRO A 534 32.74 27.52 8.85
C PRO A 534 33.52 28.12 7.66
N ASP A 535 33.57 27.41 6.53
CA ASP A 535 34.22 27.79 5.27
C ASP A 535 33.28 28.38 4.20
N ALA A 536 31.96 28.30 4.40
CA ALA A 536 30.94 28.84 3.50
C ALA A 536 29.85 29.56 4.32
N VAL A 537 30.21 30.72 4.87
CA VAL A 537 29.36 31.51 5.78
C VAL A 537 28.29 32.24 4.99
N ALA A 538 27.04 32.17 5.45
CA ALA A 538 25.96 32.89 4.80
C ALA A 538 26.23 34.41 4.82
N THR A 539 26.04 35.05 3.66
CA THR A 539 26.29 36.49 3.48
C THR A 539 25.03 37.35 3.69
N HIS A 540 23.86 36.72 3.81
CA HIS A 540 22.55 37.34 3.88
C HIS A 540 21.70 36.69 4.99
N SER A 541 20.60 37.34 5.40
CA SER A 541 19.72 36.78 6.43
C SER A 541 18.84 35.64 5.88
N THR A 542 18.36 34.78 6.76
CA THR A 542 17.45 33.69 6.40
C THR A 542 16.11 34.17 5.83
N GLU A 543 15.67 35.38 6.17
CA GLU A 543 14.49 36.02 5.58
C GLU A 543 14.72 36.42 4.13
N VAL A 544 15.93 36.90 3.80
CA VAL A 544 16.32 37.18 2.42
C VAL A 544 16.38 35.87 1.65
N GLU A 545 16.98 34.83 2.23
CA GLU A 545 17.07 33.51 1.62
C GLU A 545 15.67 32.91 1.36
N ALA A 546 14.81 32.89 2.39
CA ALA A 546 13.43 32.40 2.29
C ALA A 546 12.64 33.11 1.18
N ALA A 547 12.78 34.43 1.05
CA ALA A 547 12.07 35.22 0.05
C ALA A 547 12.49 34.92 -1.40
N LEU A 548 13.62 34.25 -1.62
CA LEU A 548 14.10 33.86 -2.94
C LEU A 548 13.51 32.54 -3.45
N GLY A 549 12.92 31.74 -2.56
CA GLY A 549 12.50 30.38 -2.88
C GLY A 549 11.09 30.02 -2.43
N LEU A 550 10.78 30.14 -1.13
CA LEU A 550 9.56 29.59 -0.54
C LEU A 550 8.26 30.10 -1.22
N PRO A 551 8.10 31.42 -1.48
CA PRO A 551 6.86 31.91 -2.10
C PRO A 551 6.63 31.38 -3.52
N TYR A 552 7.70 31.11 -4.26
CA TYR A 552 7.55 30.52 -5.59
C TYR A 552 7.15 29.04 -5.49
N ALA A 553 7.81 28.28 -4.61
CA ALA A 553 7.54 26.85 -4.47
C ALA A 553 6.09 26.59 -4.02
N GLU A 554 5.62 27.35 -3.03
CA GLU A 554 4.24 27.33 -2.54
C GLU A 554 3.26 27.65 -3.66
N ALA A 555 3.43 28.81 -4.32
CA ALA A 555 2.54 29.23 -5.40
C ALA A 555 2.51 28.26 -6.58
N TYR A 556 3.66 27.64 -6.91
CA TYR A 556 3.75 26.63 -7.95
C TYR A 556 2.96 25.38 -7.59
N LEU A 557 3.19 24.81 -6.42
CA LEU A 557 2.55 23.55 -6.00
C LEU A 557 1.04 23.72 -5.80
N GLU A 558 0.60 24.85 -5.25
CA GLU A 558 -0.83 25.18 -5.11
C GLU A 558 -1.51 25.35 -6.48
N ALA A 559 -0.93 26.15 -7.37
CA ALA A 559 -1.51 26.37 -8.70
C ALA A 559 -1.48 25.10 -9.56
N ALA A 560 -0.40 24.32 -9.49
CA ALA A 560 -0.25 23.10 -10.26
C ALA A 560 -1.15 21.95 -9.79
N SER A 561 -1.59 21.98 -8.53
CA SER A 561 -2.51 21.01 -7.94
C SER A 561 -3.98 21.43 -8.01
N TYR A 562 -4.29 22.61 -8.57
CA TYR A 562 -5.64 23.20 -8.53
C TYR A 562 -6.17 23.44 -7.11
N GLY A 563 -5.27 23.75 -6.17
CA GLY A 563 -5.60 23.92 -4.76
C GLY A 563 -5.90 22.61 -4.04
N GLN A 564 -5.61 21.45 -4.66
CA GLN A 564 -5.69 20.16 -3.97
C GLN A 564 -4.55 19.98 -2.97
N LEU A 565 -3.40 20.62 -3.20
CA LEU A 565 -2.26 20.64 -2.29
C LEU A 565 -1.96 22.08 -1.87
N ASP A 566 -1.89 22.29 -0.57
CA ASP A 566 -1.45 23.52 0.08
C ASP A 566 -0.16 23.24 0.83
N VAL A 567 0.91 24.01 0.62
CA VAL A 567 2.23 23.74 1.22
C VAL A 567 2.59 24.85 2.20
N GLU A 568 2.48 24.53 3.49
CA GLU A 568 2.85 25.45 4.57
C GLU A 568 4.33 25.32 4.90
N PHE A 569 5.15 26.25 4.39
CA PHE A 569 6.54 26.37 4.81
C PHE A 569 6.67 27.08 6.15
N VAL A 570 7.31 26.44 7.12
CA VAL A 570 7.58 27.02 8.43
C VAL A 570 9.10 27.19 8.62
N PRO A 571 9.64 28.38 8.30
CA PRO A 571 11.07 28.64 8.41
C PRO A 571 11.53 28.93 9.84
N LEU A 572 12.60 28.25 10.25
CA LEU A 572 13.41 28.65 11.39
C LEU A 572 14.34 29.78 10.98
N HIS A 573 13.94 31.03 11.22
CA HIS A 573 14.71 32.22 10.82
C HIS A 573 15.95 32.46 11.69
N ARG A 574 16.96 31.61 11.50
CA ARG A 574 18.35 31.79 11.94
C ARG A 574 19.24 30.82 11.16
N TRP A 575 20.49 31.21 10.92
CA TRP A 575 21.48 30.28 10.40
C TRP A 575 21.92 29.30 11.50
N LEU A 576 21.69 28.01 11.25
CA LEU A 576 22.22 26.90 12.02
C LEU A 576 23.65 26.66 11.55
N ARG A 577 24.60 26.85 12.45
CA ARG A 577 26.03 26.75 12.13
C ARG A 577 26.48 25.31 12.24
N ALA A 578 26.87 24.69 11.13
CA ALA A 578 27.47 23.37 11.13
C ALA A 578 28.78 23.33 11.94
N GLU A 579 29.07 22.20 12.57
CA GLU A 579 30.26 21.98 13.40
C GLU A 579 31.54 21.92 12.56
N ASP A 580 31.46 21.36 11.35
CA ASP A 580 32.59 21.19 10.44
C ASP A 580 32.44 21.98 9.13
N ASN A 581 33.55 22.14 8.41
CA ASN A 581 33.61 22.71 7.05
C ASN A 581 32.75 21.89 6.07
N TYR A 582 32.19 22.53 5.04
CA TYR A 582 31.43 21.83 3.99
C TYR A 582 32.25 20.69 3.33
N ASP A 583 33.55 20.90 3.11
CA ASP A 583 34.47 19.90 2.55
C ASP A 583 34.51 18.58 3.36
N HIS A 584 34.22 18.63 4.67
CA HIS A 584 34.11 17.44 5.52
C HIS A 584 32.96 16.54 5.07
N TYR A 585 31.81 17.14 4.76
CA TYR A 585 30.60 16.44 4.35
C TYR A 585 30.63 16.04 2.86
N ALA A 586 31.50 16.65 2.05
CA ALA A 586 31.59 16.39 0.60
C ALA A 586 32.56 15.25 0.18
N SER A 587 33.21 14.54 1.13
CA SER A 587 34.33 13.64 0.78
C SER A 587 33.92 12.33 0.03
N PRO A 588 34.71 11.87 -0.96
CA PRO A 588 34.35 10.72 -1.80
C PRO A 588 34.63 9.40 -1.08
N GLY A 589 33.57 8.69 -0.70
CA GLY A 589 33.65 7.37 -0.04
C GLY A 589 32.49 7.03 0.89
N ALA A 590 31.65 8.02 1.20
CA ALA A 590 30.49 7.89 2.09
C ALA A 590 29.22 8.44 1.42
N LEU A 591 28.96 8.07 0.16
CA LEU A 591 27.90 8.68 -0.65
C LEU A 591 26.48 8.46 -0.10
N GLU A 592 26.26 7.55 0.85
CA GLU A 592 24.97 7.39 1.54
C GLU A 592 25.01 7.89 2.99
N ALA A 593 26.17 7.83 3.65
CA ALA A 593 26.32 8.22 5.05
C ALA A 593 26.58 9.72 5.25
N ALA A 594 27.28 10.40 4.34
CA ALA A 594 27.51 11.86 4.46
C ALA A 594 26.26 12.69 4.11
N ARG A 595 25.37 12.07 3.33
CA ARG A 595 24.07 12.60 2.86
C ARG A 595 23.09 12.81 4.01
N VAL A 596 23.00 11.89 4.96
CA VAL A 596 22.12 12.01 6.15
C VAL A 596 22.68 12.96 7.21
N VAL A 597 24.00 13.18 7.23
CA VAL A 597 24.69 13.86 8.34
C VAL A 597 24.36 15.35 8.42
N VAL A 598 24.38 16.10 7.31
CA VAL A 598 24.08 17.55 7.36
C VAL A 598 22.62 17.81 7.76
N ASP A 599 21.68 17.03 7.23
CA ASP A 599 20.25 17.21 7.56
C ASP A 599 19.94 16.78 9.00
N SER A 600 20.53 15.67 9.46
CA SER A 600 20.40 15.23 10.86
C SER A 600 21.03 16.24 11.82
N GLU A 601 22.17 16.83 11.44
CA GLU A 601 22.81 17.88 12.22
C GLU A 601 21.98 19.16 12.23
N ALA A 602 21.40 19.55 11.10
CA ALA A 602 20.48 20.69 11.02
C ALA A 602 19.31 20.54 11.99
N VAL A 603 18.67 19.36 12.00
CA VAL A 603 17.60 19.05 12.95
C VAL A 603 18.10 19.12 14.40
N ARG A 604 19.23 18.50 14.72
CA ARG A 604 19.81 18.52 16.06
C ARG A 604 20.19 19.94 16.52
N LEU A 605 20.63 20.81 15.61
CA LEU A 605 20.94 22.22 15.90
C LEU A 605 19.69 23.09 16.03
N ALA A 606 18.58 22.67 15.43
CA ALA A 606 17.27 23.31 15.56
C ALA A 606 16.59 22.93 16.89
N ASP A 607 16.68 21.67 17.28
CA ASP A 607 16.23 21.10 18.55
C ASP A 607 17.04 21.68 19.74
N PRO A 608 16.43 22.20 20.83
CA PRO A 608 15.01 22.16 21.24
C PRO A 608 14.22 23.45 20.96
N SER A 609 14.73 24.30 20.07
CA SER A 609 14.14 25.62 19.82
C SER A 609 13.17 25.67 18.63
N PHE A 610 12.93 24.53 18.00
CA PHE A 610 12.01 24.37 16.90
C PHE A 610 11.25 23.06 17.11
N ASP A 611 9.93 23.15 17.20
CA ASP A 611 9.02 22.02 17.40
C ASP A 611 8.65 21.43 16.03
N PHE A 612 9.05 20.19 15.80
CA PHE A 612 8.82 19.38 14.61
C PHE A 612 7.50 18.59 14.67
N THR A 613 6.68 18.75 15.72
CA THR A 613 5.38 18.10 15.81
C THR A 613 4.45 18.50 14.66
N GLY A 614 3.91 17.49 13.96
CA GLY A 614 2.93 17.69 12.89
C GLY A 614 3.53 18.25 11.60
N PHE A 615 4.84 18.13 11.39
CA PHE A 615 5.47 18.34 10.08
C PHE A 615 5.46 17.06 9.25
N HIS A 616 5.17 17.17 7.96
CA HIS A 616 5.18 16.03 7.05
C HIS A 616 6.55 15.82 6.40
N ALA A 617 7.32 16.89 6.22
CA ALA A 617 8.65 16.88 5.62
C ALA A 617 9.55 17.97 6.22
N ALA A 618 10.85 17.86 5.97
CA ALA A 618 11.82 18.90 6.28
C ALA A 618 12.55 19.36 5.01
N MET A 619 13.02 20.61 5.03
CA MET A 619 13.81 21.20 3.96
C MET A 619 15.04 21.87 4.56
N THR A 620 16.22 21.40 4.17
CA THR A 620 17.50 22.02 4.53
C THR A 620 17.93 22.97 3.42
N VAL A 621 18.17 24.24 3.74
CA VAL A 621 18.56 25.27 2.77
C VAL A 621 19.98 25.75 3.09
N LEU A 622 20.91 25.50 2.17
CA LEU A 622 22.26 26.05 2.25
C LEU A 622 22.30 27.45 1.60
N PRO A 623 23.27 28.33 1.94
CA PRO A 623 23.29 29.69 1.42
C PRO A 623 23.50 29.72 -0.11
N SER A 624 22.52 30.26 -0.86
CA SER A 624 22.62 30.37 -2.32
C SER A 624 23.78 31.25 -2.83
N SER A 625 24.37 32.04 -1.93
CA SER A 625 25.60 32.78 -2.21
C SER A 625 26.82 31.88 -2.40
N HIS A 626 26.80 30.66 -1.84
CA HIS A 626 27.90 29.69 -1.89
C HIS A 626 27.53 28.37 -2.58
N PHE A 627 26.23 28.09 -2.72
CA PHE A 627 25.76 26.81 -3.23
C PHE A 627 24.66 26.96 -4.29
N ALA A 628 24.39 25.88 -5.02
CA ALA A 628 23.33 25.77 -6.02
C ALA A 628 22.86 24.31 -6.16
N GLY A 629 21.76 24.08 -6.87
CA GLY A 629 21.20 22.75 -7.10
C GLY A 629 20.35 22.23 -5.96
N GLY A 630 19.84 21.02 -6.11
CA GLY A 630 18.99 20.36 -5.13
C GLY A 630 19.36 18.88 -4.99
N GLU A 631 18.84 18.28 -3.94
CA GLU A 631 18.88 16.84 -3.70
C GLU A 631 17.73 16.45 -2.78
N ASN A 632 17.15 15.28 -3.02
CA ASN A 632 16.16 14.69 -2.12
C ASN A 632 16.74 13.46 -1.39
N GLN A 633 16.40 13.35 -0.10
CA GLN A 633 16.76 12.23 0.77
C GLN A 633 15.51 11.46 1.17
N LEU A 634 15.50 10.16 0.87
CA LEU A 634 14.40 9.25 1.16
C LEU A 634 14.38 8.76 2.62
N ALA A 635 15.49 8.90 3.34
CA ALA A 635 15.57 8.57 4.76
C ALA A 635 14.86 9.67 5.55
N GLY A 636 13.66 9.37 6.08
CA GLY A 636 13.00 10.26 7.03
C GLY A 636 13.88 10.51 8.26
N LEU A 637 13.78 11.71 8.83
CA LEU A 637 14.51 12.06 10.06
C LEU A 637 13.72 11.63 11.29
N ARG A 638 14.43 11.32 12.37
CA ARG A 638 13.82 11.15 13.69
C ARG A 638 14.26 12.29 14.59
N THR A 639 13.28 12.90 15.25
CA THR A 639 13.46 13.91 16.30
C THR A 639 13.01 13.33 17.63
N ASP A 640 13.34 14.00 18.74
CA ASP A 640 12.82 13.63 20.06
C ASP A 640 11.28 13.78 20.14
N GLU A 641 10.67 14.52 19.20
CA GLU A 641 9.22 14.75 19.07
C GLU A 641 8.52 13.76 18.11
N GLY A 642 9.28 12.88 17.44
CA GLY A 642 8.77 11.86 16.52
C GLY A 642 9.42 11.85 15.13
N PRO A 643 8.95 10.99 14.21
CA PRO A 643 9.46 10.93 12.85
C PRO A 643 9.00 12.14 12.03
N VAL A 644 9.93 12.76 11.32
CA VAL A 644 9.69 13.72 10.25
C VAL A 644 9.94 12.99 8.93
N GLY A 645 9.07 13.18 7.94
CA GLY A 645 9.14 12.47 6.66
C GLY A 645 10.37 12.82 5.80
N PRO A 646 10.34 12.60 4.47
CA PRO A 646 11.48 12.82 3.59
C PRO A 646 12.04 14.24 3.69
N VAL A 647 13.33 14.37 3.40
CA VAL A 647 14.06 15.64 3.50
C VAL A 647 14.49 16.12 2.12
N SER A 648 14.16 17.35 1.80
CA SER A 648 14.66 18.03 0.60
C SER A 648 15.83 18.94 0.97
N ARG A 649 16.96 18.81 0.30
CA ARG A 649 18.07 19.76 0.44
C ARG A 649 18.12 20.67 -0.77
N VAL A 650 18.24 21.96 -0.49
CA VAL A 650 18.30 23.01 -1.50
C VAL A 650 19.63 23.76 -1.39
N ASN A 651 20.16 24.12 -2.54
CA ASN A 651 21.51 24.65 -2.75
C ASN A 651 22.57 23.64 -2.33
N THR A 652 22.69 22.51 -3.02
CA THR A 652 23.47 21.36 -2.54
C THR A 652 24.95 21.34 -2.90
N PHE A 653 25.36 21.86 -4.05
CA PHE A 653 26.75 21.82 -4.50
C PHE A 653 27.39 23.22 -4.47
N ALA A 654 28.67 23.27 -4.09
CA ALA A 654 29.43 24.51 -4.00
C ALA A 654 29.62 25.17 -5.37
N VAL A 655 29.47 26.49 -5.44
CA VAL A 655 29.81 27.29 -6.64
C VAL A 655 31.25 27.78 -6.55
N ASP A 656 31.87 28.04 -7.72
CA ASP A 656 33.29 28.38 -7.81
C ASP A 656 33.70 29.62 -7.00
N GLU A 657 32.82 30.63 -6.91
CA GLU A 657 33.06 31.87 -6.17
C GLU A 657 31.78 32.37 -5.49
N PRO A 658 31.87 32.98 -4.29
CA PRO A 658 30.72 33.57 -3.63
C PRO A 658 30.05 34.65 -4.48
N ARG A 659 28.72 34.67 -4.49
CA ARG A 659 27.90 35.55 -5.33
C ARG A 659 26.71 36.14 -4.56
N ASP A 660 26.04 37.11 -5.17
CA ASP A 660 24.75 37.58 -4.66
C ASP A 660 23.74 36.41 -4.64
N PRO A 661 22.84 36.33 -3.61
CA PRO A 661 21.83 35.30 -3.52
C PRO A 661 20.99 35.18 -4.78
N VAL A 662 20.71 33.96 -5.18
CA VAL A 662 19.95 33.66 -6.41
C VAL A 662 18.64 32.98 -6.06
N ARG A 663 17.65 33.11 -6.94
CA ARG A 663 16.37 32.39 -6.80
C ARG A 663 16.62 30.88 -6.92
N TRP A 664 15.92 30.12 -6.08
CA TRP A 664 16.00 28.66 -5.99
C TRP A 664 14.64 27.99 -5.80
N GLY A 665 13.53 28.74 -5.88
CA GLY A 665 12.19 28.20 -5.59
C GLY A 665 11.75 27.08 -6.53
N ASP A 666 12.21 27.10 -7.78
CA ASP A 666 12.03 26.03 -8.76
C ASP A 666 12.71 24.73 -8.32
N VAL A 667 13.94 24.83 -7.80
CA VAL A 667 14.66 23.72 -7.19
C VAL A 667 13.91 23.20 -5.96
N ALA A 668 13.44 24.09 -5.07
CA ALA A 668 12.70 23.66 -3.88
C ALA A 668 11.40 22.92 -4.23
N ALA A 669 10.63 23.40 -5.21
CA ALA A 669 9.44 22.71 -5.67
C ALA A 669 9.78 21.35 -6.31
N HIS A 670 10.87 21.26 -7.10
CA HIS A 670 11.36 20.03 -7.70
C HIS A 670 11.72 18.99 -6.63
N GLU A 671 12.55 19.37 -5.66
CA GLU A 671 13.02 18.44 -4.62
C GLU A 671 11.90 17.99 -3.67
N LEU A 672 10.82 18.77 -3.53
CA LEU A 672 9.64 18.37 -2.77
C LEU A 672 8.78 17.34 -3.51
N MET A 673 8.71 17.42 -4.84
CA MET A 673 7.95 16.45 -5.64
C MET A 673 8.50 15.03 -5.56
N HIS A 674 9.80 14.89 -5.31
CA HIS A 674 10.41 13.61 -4.93
C HIS A 674 9.79 13.05 -3.64
N GLY A 675 9.55 13.89 -2.63
CA GLY A 675 8.82 13.53 -1.41
C GLY A 675 7.37 13.07 -1.67
N LEU A 676 6.77 13.52 -2.77
CA LEU A 676 5.45 13.09 -3.26
C LEU A 676 5.51 11.81 -4.12
N GLY A 677 6.71 11.24 -4.32
CA GLY A 677 6.94 9.98 -5.02
C GLY A 677 7.24 10.10 -6.52
N LEU A 678 7.41 11.32 -7.06
CA LEU A 678 7.71 11.52 -8.47
C LEU A 678 9.20 11.26 -8.80
N PRO A 679 9.52 10.63 -9.95
CA PRO A 679 10.89 10.38 -10.37
C PRO A 679 11.44 11.54 -11.23
N ASP A 680 12.76 11.62 -11.34
CA ASP A 680 13.40 12.42 -12.38
C ASP A 680 13.11 11.84 -13.76
N HIS A 681 12.73 12.71 -14.69
CA HIS A 681 12.49 12.34 -16.09
C HIS A 681 13.74 12.45 -16.97
N TYR A 682 14.85 12.96 -16.43
CA TYR A 682 16.15 13.01 -17.09
C TYR A 682 17.04 11.83 -16.64
N PRO A 683 18.00 11.37 -17.46
CA PRO A 683 18.97 10.36 -17.09
C PRO A 683 20.10 10.96 -16.26
N TYR A 684 20.60 10.21 -15.27
CA TYR A 684 21.78 10.62 -14.49
C TYR A 684 23.08 10.50 -15.27
N ASP A 685 23.14 9.62 -16.26
CA ASP A 685 24.28 9.57 -17.17
C ASP A 685 24.24 10.76 -18.13
N GLY A 686 24.91 11.86 -17.78
CA GLY A 686 24.97 13.03 -18.66
C GLY A 686 25.60 12.75 -20.04
N SER A 687 26.30 11.63 -20.22
CA SER A 687 26.94 11.28 -21.49
C SER A 687 25.95 10.83 -22.57
N VAL A 688 24.73 10.39 -22.21
CA VAL A 688 23.69 10.11 -23.19
C VAL A 688 23.21 11.40 -23.90
N HIS A 689 23.32 12.56 -23.26
CA HIS A 689 22.87 13.85 -23.82
C HIS A 689 23.94 14.60 -24.64
N GLN A 690 24.55 13.96 -25.63
CA GLN A 690 25.37 14.71 -26.60
C GLN A 690 24.48 15.70 -27.36
N LEU A 691 24.86 16.97 -27.44
CA LEU A 691 24.13 17.91 -28.28
C LEU A 691 24.42 17.59 -29.76
N PRO A 692 23.41 17.59 -30.64
CA PRO A 692 23.66 17.45 -32.06
C PRO A 692 24.47 18.65 -32.57
N GLU A 693 25.51 18.40 -33.37
CA GLU A 693 26.27 19.47 -34.03
C GLU A 693 25.35 20.29 -34.94
N PRO A 694 25.24 21.63 -34.76
CA PRO A 694 24.44 22.47 -35.63
C PRO A 694 25.05 22.53 -37.04
N SER A 695 24.19 22.62 -38.06
CA SER A 695 24.63 22.72 -39.45
C SER A 695 24.10 23.99 -40.12
N GLY A 696 24.97 24.75 -40.78
CA GLY A 696 24.56 25.92 -41.57
C GLY A 696 23.90 27.03 -40.76
N SER A 697 22.61 27.31 -41.01
CA SER A 697 21.83 28.37 -40.34
C SER A 697 20.86 27.84 -39.27
N GLU A 698 21.07 26.61 -38.81
CA GLU A 698 20.33 26.00 -37.72
C GLU A 698 20.98 26.31 -36.37
N THR A 699 20.15 26.36 -35.33
CA THR A 699 20.57 26.41 -33.93
C THR A 699 20.00 25.19 -33.19
N VAL A 700 20.64 24.83 -32.07
CA VAL A 700 20.14 23.80 -31.17
C VAL A 700 19.25 24.47 -30.14
N VAL A 701 18.04 23.94 -29.96
CA VAL A 701 17.07 24.45 -28.99
C VAL A 701 16.78 23.35 -27.99
N ARG A 702 16.75 23.71 -26.71
CA ARG A 702 16.32 22.84 -25.62
C ARG A 702 14.91 23.24 -25.17
N GLY A 703 13.99 22.29 -25.14
CA GLY A 703 12.67 22.45 -24.53
C GLY A 703 12.58 21.59 -23.27
N ASN A 704 12.24 22.17 -22.14
CA ASN A 704 11.94 21.43 -20.91
C ASN A 704 10.43 21.37 -20.71
N PHE A 705 9.91 20.23 -20.29
CA PHE A 705 8.50 19.97 -20.07
C PHE A 705 8.27 19.48 -18.65
N GLY A 706 7.52 20.26 -17.87
CA GLY A 706 7.28 20.00 -16.46
C GLY A 706 8.55 20.11 -15.59
N LEU A 707 8.31 20.25 -14.30
CA LEU A 707 9.36 20.50 -13.30
C LEU A 707 10.32 19.33 -13.08
N MET A 708 9.91 18.08 -13.35
CA MET A 708 10.77 16.88 -13.17
C MET A 708 11.80 16.67 -14.29
N GLY A 709 11.99 17.64 -15.18
CA GLY A 709 13.13 17.70 -16.11
C GLY A 709 13.02 16.88 -17.41
N LEU A 710 11.81 16.63 -17.92
CA LEU A 710 11.64 15.98 -19.22
C LEU A 710 12.15 16.93 -20.32
N THR A 711 13.25 16.55 -20.98
CA THR A 711 13.98 17.43 -21.90
C THR A 711 13.85 16.97 -23.36
N ALA A 712 13.64 17.93 -24.26
CA ALA A 712 13.67 17.79 -25.71
C ALA A 712 14.79 18.64 -26.31
N VAL A 713 15.75 18.03 -27.00
CA VAL A 713 16.80 18.71 -27.75
C VAL A 713 16.53 18.51 -29.24
N PHE A 714 16.40 19.62 -29.98
CA PHE A 714 16.07 19.57 -31.40
C PHE A 714 16.74 20.71 -32.18
N ARG A 715 16.84 20.54 -33.49
CA ARG A 715 17.34 21.58 -34.39
C ARG A 715 16.20 22.47 -34.85
N ALA A 716 16.44 23.78 -34.85
CA ALA A 716 15.52 24.77 -35.38
C ALA A 716 16.26 25.80 -36.23
N ARG A 717 15.53 26.51 -37.09
CA ARG A 717 16.11 27.67 -37.79
C ARG A 717 16.39 28.78 -36.78
N ALA A 718 17.52 29.47 -36.93
CA ALA A 718 17.90 30.56 -36.03
C ALA A 718 16.86 31.69 -35.91
N ALA A 719 16.00 31.86 -36.92
CA ALA A 719 14.91 32.85 -36.94
C ALA A 719 13.51 32.23 -36.90
N ASP A 720 13.37 31.02 -36.34
CA ASP A 720 12.06 30.41 -36.11
C ASP A 720 11.22 31.30 -35.17
N ARG A 721 9.95 31.52 -35.50
CA ARG A 721 9.11 32.45 -34.72
C ARG A 721 8.63 31.83 -33.40
N ARG A 722 8.73 30.51 -33.25
CA ARG A 722 8.28 29.76 -32.06
C ARG A 722 9.08 30.09 -30.80
N HIS A 723 10.34 30.49 -30.94
CA HIS A 723 11.21 30.85 -29.82
C HIS A 723 11.58 32.34 -29.85
N ARG A 724 10.77 33.19 -30.49
CA ARG A 724 11.02 34.61 -30.61
C ARG A 724 10.88 35.35 -29.27
N ILE A 725 11.87 36.18 -28.92
CA ILE A 725 11.83 37.11 -27.79
C ILE A 725 11.71 38.54 -28.33
N ASP A 726 10.72 39.28 -27.85
CA ASP A 726 10.58 40.71 -28.14
C ASP A 726 11.02 41.55 -26.93
N TRP A 727 11.97 42.46 -27.16
CA TRP A 727 12.56 43.35 -26.18
C TRP A 727 12.01 44.75 -26.35
N VAL A 728 11.19 45.21 -25.40
CA VAL A 728 10.58 46.54 -25.40
C VAL A 728 11.41 47.46 -24.50
N TYR A 729 12.01 48.49 -25.08
CA TYR A 729 12.82 49.47 -24.35
C TYR A 729 11.95 50.62 -23.82
N PRO A 730 12.40 51.36 -22.78
CA PRO A 730 11.65 52.48 -22.21
C PRO A 730 11.23 53.58 -23.21
N ASN A 731 11.96 53.71 -24.32
CA ASN A 731 11.66 54.65 -25.40
C ASN A 731 10.59 54.14 -26.41
N GLY A 732 10.01 52.96 -26.17
CA GLY A 732 9.02 52.30 -27.04
C GLY A 732 9.61 51.57 -28.24
N SER A 733 10.94 51.54 -28.40
CA SER A 733 11.58 50.75 -29.45
C SER A 733 11.54 49.25 -29.12
N VAL A 734 11.46 48.41 -30.16
CA VAL A 734 11.42 46.95 -30.03
C VAL A 734 12.63 46.35 -30.75
N SER A 735 13.36 45.47 -30.07
CA SER A 735 14.36 44.57 -30.67
C SER A 735 13.86 43.13 -30.58
N THR A 736 14.36 42.26 -31.46
CA THR A 736 13.96 40.85 -31.49
C THR A 736 15.18 39.95 -31.41
N SER A 737 15.12 38.94 -30.54
CA SER A 737 16.06 37.82 -30.49
C SER A 737 15.29 36.50 -30.46
N TYR A 738 16.00 35.39 -30.26
CA TYR A 738 15.44 34.04 -30.26
C TYR A 738 16.01 33.25 -29.08
N ALA A 739 15.16 32.49 -28.39
CA ALA A 739 15.51 31.69 -27.24
C ALA A 739 16.15 30.37 -27.68
N GLU A 740 17.24 29.99 -27.03
CA GLU A 740 17.86 28.68 -27.19
C GLU A 740 17.33 27.66 -26.16
N THR A 741 16.53 28.13 -25.19
CA THR A 741 15.84 27.31 -24.20
C THR A 741 14.38 27.75 -24.07
N LEU A 742 13.48 26.78 -24.03
CA LEU A 742 12.04 26.94 -23.79
C LEU A 742 11.70 26.17 -22.50
N GLY A 743 11.10 26.82 -21.52
CA GLY A 743 10.70 26.19 -20.25
C GLY A 743 9.18 26.04 -20.17
N ALA A 744 8.63 24.97 -20.75
CA ALA A 744 7.20 24.66 -20.65
C ALA A 744 6.95 23.95 -19.31
N ASP A 745 7.02 24.72 -18.22
CA ASP A 745 7.14 24.18 -16.86
C ASP A 745 5.80 23.68 -16.29
N GLU A 746 4.69 23.79 -17.02
CA GLU A 746 3.41 23.20 -16.61
C GLU A 746 3.58 21.68 -16.44
N MET A 747 3.08 21.14 -15.31
CA MET A 747 3.22 19.73 -14.98
C MET A 747 2.64 18.83 -16.07
N LEU A 748 3.24 17.67 -16.26
CA LEU A 748 2.68 16.63 -17.13
C LEU A 748 1.36 16.14 -16.53
N ALA A 749 0.36 15.92 -17.38
CA ALA A 749 -0.94 15.38 -16.96
C ALA A 749 -0.76 14.03 -16.25
N TRP A 750 0.20 13.21 -16.70
CA TRP A 750 0.56 11.97 -16.06
C TRP A 750 0.96 12.13 -14.59
N SER A 751 1.91 13.04 -14.30
CA SER A 751 2.38 13.30 -12.94
C SER A 751 1.24 13.83 -12.06
N ARG A 752 0.38 14.70 -12.59
CA ARG A 752 -0.80 15.22 -11.86
C ARG A 752 -1.77 14.11 -11.49
N TRP A 753 -2.03 13.18 -12.40
CA TRP A 753 -2.88 12.02 -12.12
C TRP A 753 -2.28 11.10 -11.06
N GLN A 754 -0.95 10.91 -11.09
CA GLN A 754 -0.23 10.11 -10.10
C GLN A 754 -0.41 10.64 -8.67
N MET A 755 -0.38 11.97 -8.52
CA MET A 755 -0.53 12.66 -7.23
C MET A 755 -1.99 12.87 -6.80
N GLY A 756 -2.96 12.44 -7.62
CA GLY A 756 -4.38 12.65 -7.35
C GLY A 756 -4.86 14.09 -7.59
N TRP A 757 -4.13 14.89 -8.36
CA TRP A 757 -4.53 16.25 -8.74
C TRP A 757 -5.43 16.30 -9.98
N LEU A 758 -5.50 15.19 -10.73
CA LEU A 758 -6.51 14.97 -11.76
C LEU A 758 -7.43 13.83 -11.32
N ASP A 759 -8.73 14.06 -11.46
CA ASP A 759 -9.76 13.05 -11.21
C ASP A 759 -9.81 12.03 -12.36
N GLU A 760 -10.33 10.83 -12.08
CA GLU A 760 -10.50 9.78 -13.10
C GLU A 760 -11.36 10.24 -14.28
N SER A 761 -12.34 11.12 -14.04
CA SER A 761 -13.17 11.67 -15.11
C SER A 761 -12.41 12.57 -16.09
N GLN A 762 -11.23 13.06 -15.70
CA GLN A 762 -10.37 13.91 -16.53
C GLN A 762 -9.34 13.08 -17.32
N VAL A 763 -9.35 11.76 -17.18
CA VAL A 763 -8.48 10.82 -17.90
C VAL A 763 -9.31 9.95 -18.83
N HIS A 764 -8.95 9.91 -20.10
CA HIS A 764 -9.65 9.09 -21.09
C HIS A 764 -8.79 7.91 -21.55
N CYS A 765 -9.10 6.73 -21.03
CA CYS A 765 -8.41 5.50 -21.39
C CYS A 765 -8.87 4.97 -22.75
N ILE A 766 -7.92 4.59 -23.60
CA ILE A 766 -8.15 4.08 -24.94
C ILE A 766 -7.96 2.57 -24.94
N ASP A 767 -9.05 1.84 -25.08
CA ASP A 767 -9.08 0.38 -25.17
C ASP A 767 -9.46 -0.13 -26.58
N THR A 768 -9.77 0.77 -27.50
CA THR A 768 -10.17 0.45 -28.87
C THR A 768 -9.06 0.72 -29.89
N PRO A 769 -9.03 0.01 -31.04
CA PRO A 769 -8.04 0.25 -32.10
C PRO A 769 -8.12 1.63 -32.75
N SER A 770 -9.17 2.40 -32.52
CA SER A 770 -9.33 3.75 -33.07
C SER A 770 -10.20 4.59 -32.15
N ALA A 771 -9.71 5.75 -31.77
CA ALA A 771 -10.42 6.68 -30.90
C ALA A 771 -10.24 8.13 -31.35
N ARG A 772 -11.25 8.95 -31.11
CA ARG A 772 -11.21 10.39 -31.35
C ARG A 772 -11.54 11.11 -30.06
N VAL A 773 -10.58 11.86 -29.54
CA VAL A 773 -10.65 12.43 -28.19
C VAL A 773 -10.55 13.94 -28.25
N ARG A 774 -11.36 14.62 -27.43
CA ARG A 774 -11.27 16.07 -27.22
C ARG A 774 -10.51 16.35 -25.93
N LEU A 775 -9.32 16.90 -26.06
CA LEU A 775 -8.41 17.20 -24.96
C LEU A 775 -8.53 18.67 -24.54
N SER A 776 -8.69 18.89 -23.24
CA SER A 776 -8.69 20.18 -22.57
C SER A 776 -7.26 20.55 -22.14
N PRO A 777 -6.95 21.83 -21.91
CA PRO A 777 -5.61 22.26 -21.48
C PRO A 777 -5.20 21.55 -20.19
N VAL A 778 -3.97 21.04 -20.13
CA VAL A 778 -3.45 20.44 -18.89
C VAL A 778 -3.42 21.45 -17.76
N ALA A 779 -3.17 22.72 -18.05
CA ALA A 779 -3.09 23.83 -17.10
C ALA A 779 -4.44 24.31 -16.52
N ASP A 780 -5.56 24.03 -17.17
CA ASP A 780 -6.91 24.35 -16.68
C ASP A 780 -7.93 23.46 -17.40
N PRO A 781 -8.03 22.18 -17.00
CA PRO A 781 -8.90 21.23 -17.69
C PRO A 781 -10.39 21.42 -17.35
N GLY A 782 -10.71 22.10 -16.24
CA GLY A 782 -12.06 22.13 -15.69
C GLY A 782 -12.63 20.71 -15.53
N ALA A 783 -13.89 20.49 -15.93
CA ALA A 783 -14.50 19.15 -15.96
C ALA A 783 -14.16 18.34 -17.24
N GLY A 784 -13.26 18.84 -18.10
CA GLY A 784 -12.90 18.19 -19.36
C GLY A 784 -11.78 17.16 -19.24
N VAL A 785 -11.61 16.36 -20.29
CA VAL A 785 -10.52 15.37 -20.39
C VAL A 785 -9.17 16.09 -20.55
N ALA A 786 -8.27 15.99 -19.57
CA ALA A 786 -6.93 16.58 -19.60
C ALA A 786 -5.95 15.74 -20.44
N MET A 787 -6.10 14.41 -20.42
CA MET A 787 -5.25 13.50 -21.18
C MET A 787 -6.01 12.27 -21.71
N ALA A 788 -5.55 11.76 -22.84
CA ALA A 788 -5.87 10.42 -23.31
C ALA A 788 -4.68 9.49 -23.06
N VAL A 789 -4.97 8.25 -22.69
CA VAL A 789 -3.93 7.27 -22.33
C VAL A 789 -4.22 5.94 -23.01
N VAL A 790 -3.22 5.38 -23.67
CA VAL A 790 -3.28 4.07 -24.32
C VAL A 790 -2.38 3.11 -23.53
N PRO A 791 -2.94 2.06 -22.91
CA PRO A 791 -2.12 0.99 -22.33
C PRO A 791 -1.31 0.26 -23.39
N LEU A 792 0.01 0.23 -23.23
CA LEU A 792 0.94 -0.48 -24.12
C LEU A 792 1.34 -1.83 -23.52
N SER A 793 1.50 -1.90 -22.20
CA SER A 793 1.74 -3.11 -21.42
C SER A 793 1.21 -2.94 -19.98
N GLU A 794 1.53 -3.86 -19.07
CA GLU A 794 1.17 -3.72 -17.65
C GLU A 794 1.85 -2.52 -16.95
N THR A 795 3.02 -2.10 -17.44
CA THR A 795 3.82 -1.01 -16.87
C THR A 795 4.03 0.15 -17.84
N GLU A 796 3.76 -0.04 -19.13
CA GLU A 796 4.02 0.96 -20.17
C GLU A 796 2.73 1.58 -20.70
N MET A 797 2.71 2.91 -20.79
CA MET A 797 1.56 3.72 -21.17
C MET A 797 1.97 4.75 -22.21
N LEU A 798 1.09 5.04 -23.17
CA LEU A 798 1.25 6.15 -24.11
C LEU A 798 0.27 7.25 -23.73
N VAL A 799 0.78 8.44 -23.45
CA VAL A 799 0.01 9.58 -22.97
C VAL A 799 -0.03 10.66 -24.04
N ILE A 800 -1.22 11.25 -24.20
CA ILE A 800 -1.51 12.31 -25.16
C ILE A 800 -2.19 13.45 -24.39
N GLU A 801 -1.54 14.61 -24.32
CA GLU A 801 -2.01 15.76 -23.55
C GLU A 801 -1.99 17.06 -24.35
N SER A 802 -2.84 18.02 -23.98
CA SER A 802 -2.97 19.31 -24.69
C SER A 802 -2.25 20.44 -23.94
N ARG A 803 -1.27 21.07 -24.59
CA ARG A 803 -0.47 22.18 -24.06
C ARG A 803 -0.92 23.53 -24.63
N ARG A 804 -0.98 24.55 -23.78
CA ARG A 804 -1.47 25.91 -24.10
C ARG A 804 -0.58 26.93 -23.39
N GLN A 805 -0.42 28.13 -23.95
CA GLN A 805 0.36 29.22 -23.35
C GLN A 805 -0.41 29.93 -22.24
N ILE A 806 -0.82 29.17 -21.23
CA ILE A 806 -1.49 29.63 -20.01
C ILE A 806 -0.80 28.97 -18.80
N GLY A 807 -1.10 29.42 -17.59
CA GLY A 807 -0.43 28.88 -16.39
C GLY A 807 1.09 29.06 -16.47
N TYR A 808 1.85 27.99 -16.21
CA TYR A 808 3.31 27.98 -16.24
C TYR A 808 3.91 27.81 -17.65
N ASP A 809 3.07 27.49 -18.65
CA ASP A 809 3.45 27.50 -20.07
C ASP A 809 3.25 28.89 -20.71
N ALA A 810 2.69 29.86 -19.98
CA ALA A 810 2.42 31.21 -20.47
C ALA A 810 3.69 31.97 -20.84
N VAL A 811 3.57 32.93 -21.76
CA VAL A 811 4.68 33.82 -22.10
C VAL A 811 5.06 34.65 -20.88
N GLU A 812 6.33 34.54 -20.49
CA GLU A 812 6.85 35.28 -19.35
C GLU A 812 7.23 36.69 -19.75
N MET A 813 6.84 37.65 -18.91
CA MET A 813 7.18 39.05 -19.09
C MET A 813 8.26 39.46 -18.09
N GLU A 814 9.52 39.30 -18.48
CA GLU A 814 10.66 39.68 -17.66
C GLU A 814 10.85 41.20 -17.68
N ARG A 815 10.96 41.80 -16.49
CA ARG A 815 11.18 43.24 -16.32
C ARG A 815 12.55 43.48 -15.72
N PHE A 816 13.41 44.17 -16.46
CA PHE A 816 14.76 44.50 -16.03
C PHE A 816 14.78 45.82 -15.25
N PRO A 817 15.73 46.01 -14.31
CA PRO A 817 15.84 47.24 -13.51
C PRO A 817 16.01 48.53 -14.35
N ASN A 818 16.53 48.40 -15.56
CA ASN A 818 16.69 49.49 -16.52
C ASN A 818 15.40 49.86 -17.28
N GLY A 819 14.27 49.23 -16.95
CA GLY A 819 12.95 49.46 -17.56
C GLY A 819 12.71 48.71 -18.88
N VAL A 820 13.64 47.85 -19.31
CA VAL A 820 13.44 46.96 -20.46
C VAL A 820 12.47 45.84 -20.07
N VAL A 821 11.59 45.45 -20.99
CA VAL A 821 10.68 44.31 -20.82
C VAL A 821 10.92 43.30 -21.93
N ALA A 822 11.17 42.04 -21.58
CA ALA A 822 11.30 40.95 -22.54
C ALA A 822 10.08 40.03 -22.46
N SER A 823 9.57 39.63 -23.64
CA SER A 823 8.51 38.64 -23.79
C SER A 823 9.15 37.29 -24.12
N VAL A 824 9.35 36.44 -23.10
CA VAL A 824 10.08 35.17 -23.21
C VAL A 824 9.08 34.02 -23.41
N PRO A 825 9.12 33.30 -24.55
CA PRO A 825 8.23 32.18 -24.79
C PRO A 825 8.65 30.97 -23.93
N ARG A 826 7.74 30.48 -23.10
CA ARG A 826 7.89 29.26 -22.29
C ARG A 826 7.54 28.01 -23.11
N LEU A 827 6.37 28.02 -23.76
CA LEU A 827 5.96 27.03 -24.76
C LEU A 827 6.14 27.59 -26.19
N GLY A 828 6.79 26.85 -27.09
CA GLY A 828 7.12 27.34 -28.43
C GLY A 828 5.93 27.41 -29.40
N VAL A 829 5.00 26.47 -29.28
CA VAL A 829 3.72 26.46 -29.99
C VAL A 829 2.70 25.68 -29.17
N GLU A 830 1.44 26.09 -29.23
CA GLU A 830 0.33 25.36 -28.61
C GLU A 830 -0.07 24.15 -29.45
N GLY A 831 -0.41 23.04 -28.80
CA GLY A 831 -0.70 21.80 -29.51
C GLY A 831 -0.78 20.60 -28.57
N VAL A 832 -0.43 19.43 -29.10
CA VAL A 832 -0.50 18.16 -28.39
C VAL A 832 0.89 17.60 -28.13
N LEU A 833 1.21 17.34 -26.86
CA LEU A 833 2.41 16.66 -26.42
C LEU A 833 2.12 15.16 -26.30
N ILE A 834 3.04 14.32 -26.78
CA ILE A 834 2.90 12.87 -26.77
C ILE A 834 4.16 12.27 -26.17
N TYR A 835 3.99 11.37 -25.20
CA TYR A 835 5.09 10.69 -24.53
C TYR A 835 4.67 9.29 -24.09
N THR A 836 5.63 8.39 -23.95
CA THR A 836 5.45 7.11 -23.26
C THR A 836 5.93 7.22 -21.82
N VAL A 837 5.31 6.43 -20.95
CA VAL A 837 5.68 6.24 -19.56
C VAL A 837 5.97 4.76 -19.36
N ASP A 838 7.12 4.42 -18.78
CA ASP A 838 7.46 3.08 -18.32
C ASP A 838 7.55 3.10 -16.79
N ALA A 839 6.45 2.68 -16.14
CA ALA A 839 6.30 2.62 -14.69
C ALA A 839 7.22 1.59 -14.02
N SER A 840 7.99 0.81 -14.78
CA SER A 840 8.99 -0.10 -14.23
C SER A 840 10.36 0.54 -13.99
N ARG A 841 10.60 1.73 -14.55
CA ARG A 841 11.89 2.42 -14.52
C ARG A 841 12.02 3.31 -13.29
N LEU A 842 13.24 3.36 -12.76
CA LEU A 842 13.58 4.22 -11.64
C LEU A 842 13.94 5.65 -12.09
N THR A 843 13.97 6.56 -11.12
CA THR A 843 14.57 7.89 -11.29
C THR A 843 15.94 7.81 -11.95
N GLY A 844 16.24 8.71 -12.88
CA GLY A 844 17.51 8.69 -13.63
C GLY A 844 17.60 7.63 -14.74
N GLN A 845 16.56 6.81 -14.98
CA GLN A 845 16.53 5.77 -16.02
C GLN A 845 15.58 6.08 -17.20
N LEU A 846 15.20 7.35 -17.37
CA LEU A 846 14.26 7.81 -18.41
C LEU A 846 12.88 7.11 -18.33
N PRO A 847 12.16 7.20 -17.21
CA PRO A 847 10.82 6.61 -17.07
C PRO A 847 9.79 7.27 -17.98
N VAL A 848 10.04 8.47 -18.49
CA VAL A 848 9.18 9.19 -19.43
C VAL A 848 9.97 9.55 -20.69
N ARG A 849 9.41 9.29 -21.87
CA ARG A 849 10.08 9.55 -23.15
C ARG A 849 9.15 10.21 -24.16
N LEU A 850 9.62 11.29 -24.79
CA LEU A 850 8.87 12.00 -25.81
C LEU A 850 8.71 11.15 -27.08
N ALA A 851 7.62 11.35 -27.81
CA ALA A 851 7.46 10.74 -29.12
C ALA A 851 8.60 11.18 -30.06
N GLY A 852 9.30 10.18 -30.63
CA GLY A 852 10.47 10.42 -31.47
C GLY A 852 11.81 10.50 -30.72
N ASP A 853 11.81 10.41 -29.39
CA ASP A 853 13.05 10.34 -28.61
C ASP A 853 13.68 8.94 -28.71
N SER A 854 14.95 8.89 -29.10
CA SER A 854 15.74 7.65 -29.19
C SER A 854 16.24 7.11 -27.84
N GLY A 855 16.04 7.86 -26.75
CA GLY A 855 16.44 7.51 -25.38
C GLY A 855 17.52 8.43 -24.83
N ASN A 856 17.60 9.65 -25.34
CA ASN A 856 18.59 10.64 -24.96
C ASN A 856 18.06 12.08 -25.04
N GLY A 857 16.74 12.26 -25.00
CA GLY A 857 16.08 13.55 -25.13
C GLY A 857 16.20 14.20 -26.50
N GLN A 858 16.84 13.58 -27.50
CA GLN A 858 16.93 14.15 -28.85
C GLN A 858 15.72 13.79 -29.69
N VAL A 859 15.10 14.79 -30.31
CA VAL A 859 13.97 14.63 -31.22
C VAL A 859 14.22 15.40 -32.53
N ASP A 860 13.64 14.94 -33.64
CA ASP A 860 13.90 15.51 -34.97
C ASP A 860 13.39 16.96 -35.13
N ALA A 861 12.33 17.30 -34.39
CA ALA A 861 11.70 18.62 -34.37
C ALA A 861 11.01 18.84 -33.01
N TYR A 862 10.55 20.07 -32.75
CA TYR A 862 9.84 20.40 -31.53
C TYR A 862 8.67 19.41 -31.25
N PRO A 863 8.57 18.81 -30.05
CA PRO A 863 7.72 17.63 -29.80
C PRO A 863 6.23 17.93 -29.59
N ILE A 864 5.77 19.12 -29.99
CA ILE A 864 4.35 19.50 -29.94
C ILE A 864 3.77 19.41 -31.35
N LEU A 865 2.77 18.54 -31.53
CA LEU A 865 2.03 18.43 -32.78
C LEU A 865 0.98 19.53 -32.89
N VAL A 866 0.94 20.20 -34.04
CA VAL A 866 -0.13 21.16 -34.38
C VAL A 866 -1.15 20.55 -35.32
N ARG A 867 -2.26 21.27 -35.55
CA ARG A 867 -3.34 20.83 -36.43
C ARG A 867 -2.82 20.39 -37.81
N GLY A 868 -3.18 19.16 -38.20
CA GLY A 868 -2.82 18.54 -39.47
C GLY A 868 -1.57 17.66 -39.40
N GLU A 869 -0.79 17.75 -38.33
CA GLU A 869 0.39 16.92 -38.10
C GLU A 869 0.02 15.59 -37.44
N ARG A 870 0.92 14.61 -37.59
CA ARG A 870 0.77 13.26 -37.03
C ARG A 870 2.13 12.66 -36.68
N VAL A 871 2.14 11.72 -35.74
CA VAL A 871 3.30 10.91 -35.36
C VAL A 871 2.92 9.44 -35.28
N PHE A 872 3.89 8.55 -35.51
CA PHE A 872 3.75 7.12 -35.24
C PHE A 872 4.65 6.75 -34.07
N VAL A 873 4.07 6.24 -32.99
CA VAL A 873 4.77 5.91 -31.73
C VAL A 873 4.10 4.69 -31.10
N ALA A 874 4.91 3.75 -30.58
CA ALA A 874 4.45 2.56 -29.87
C ALA A 874 3.34 1.74 -30.59
N GLY A 875 3.36 1.71 -31.93
CA GLY A 875 2.34 0.99 -32.70
C GLY A 875 1.09 1.80 -33.03
N TYR A 876 0.99 3.07 -32.61
CA TYR A 876 -0.16 3.94 -32.86
C TYR A 876 0.20 5.13 -33.74
N THR A 877 -0.71 5.50 -34.63
CA THR A 877 -0.70 6.77 -35.37
C THR A 877 -1.58 7.77 -34.62
N ILE A 878 -0.99 8.88 -34.17
CA ILE A 878 -1.69 9.95 -33.45
C ILE A 878 -1.62 11.21 -34.30
N GLY A 879 -2.76 11.85 -34.55
CA GLY A 879 -2.83 13.08 -35.33
C GLY A 879 -3.79 14.11 -34.76
N VAL A 880 -3.43 15.39 -34.87
CA VAL A 880 -4.27 16.50 -34.41
C VAL A 880 -5.21 16.91 -35.54
N VAL A 881 -6.49 16.57 -35.44
CA VAL A 881 -7.46 16.75 -36.53
C VAL A 881 -8.16 18.11 -36.48
N ALA A 882 -8.31 18.69 -35.29
CA ALA A 882 -8.89 20.02 -35.11
C ALA A 882 -8.38 20.70 -33.83
N ALA A 883 -8.52 22.01 -33.79
CA ALA A 883 -8.38 22.83 -32.60
C ALA A 883 -9.63 23.72 -32.51
N ASP A 884 -10.26 23.76 -31.35
CA ASP A 884 -11.51 24.49 -31.12
C ASP A 884 -11.41 25.24 -29.78
N GLY A 885 -11.26 26.57 -29.86
CA GLY A 885 -10.96 27.41 -28.70
C GLY A 885 -9.70 26.96 -27.97
N ASN A 886 -9.86 26.52 -26.72
CA ASN A 886 -8.78 26.03 -25.85
C ASN A 886 -8.54 24.51 -25.95
N THR A 887 -9.30 23.78 -26.78
CA THR A 887 -9.24 22.30 -26.84
C THR A 887 -8.62 21.79 -28.14
N HIS A 888 -7.96 20.65 -28.08
CA HIS A 888 -7.44 19.93 -29.25
C HIS A 888 -8.21 18.63 -29.46
N ILE A 889 -8.56 18.32 -30.71
CA ILE A 889 -9.17 17.04 -31.06
C ILE A 889 -8.12 16.16 -31.72
N VAL A 890 -7.85 15.01 -31.12
CA VAL A 890 -6.87 14.02 -31.59
C VAL A 890 -7.56 12.79 -32.15
N GLN A 891 -6.96 12.21 -33.18
CA GLN A 891 -7.30 10.91 -33.72
C GLN A 891 -6.17 9.94 -33.37
N ILE A 892 -6.51 8.83 -32.73
CA ILE A 892 -5.59 7.76 -32.31
C ILE A 892 -5.99 6.51 -33.07
N ILE A 893 -5.06 5.85 -33.76
CA ILE A 893 -5.32 4.66 -34.57
C ILE A 893 -4.21 3.64 -34.35
N GLN A 894 -4.53 2.40 -34.03
CA GLN A 894 -3.58 1.30 -33.94
C GLN A 894 -3.11 0.88 -35.34
N GLY A 895 -1.80 0.79 -35.53
CA GLY A 895 -1.16 0.47 -36.79
C GLY A 895 -0.52 1.67 -37.50
N ARG A 896 0.27 1.35 -38.54
CA ARG A 896 0.83 2.36 -39.44
C ARG A 896 -0.24 2.81 -40.46
N PRO A 897 -0.22 4.09 -40.88
CA PRO A 897 -1.19 4.61 -41.83
C PRO A 897 -1.09 3.97 -43.22
#